data_AF-A0A7Y1TFA9-F1
#
_entry.id   AF-A0A7Y1TFA9-F1
#
_cell.length_a   1.000
_cell.length_b   1.000
_cell.length_c   1.000
_cell.angle_alpha   90.00
_cell.angle_beta   90.00
_cell.angle_gamma   90.00
#
_symmetry.space_group_name_H-M   'P 1'
#
loop_
_entity.id
_entity.type
_entity.pdbx_description
1 polymer ?
#
loop_
_entity_poly.entity_id
_entity_poly.type
_entity_poly.pdbx_seq_one_letter_code
_entity_poly.pdbx_strand_id
1 'polypeptide(L)'
;MDLKFNLKNVVIVASCLVLAACGGGGGSPAPGGGATNRAPIANAGVDQSVTEQSSVTLDGTGSSDPDVNDTLTYTWTQTVGTSVSITNGNASTASFDAPAVGASGETLTFQLAVSDGTAIVTDTVDITVNEALAAVTVSGKAQYEFVPPNANCNGLNFSSIQTRPIRAATVQLIEDATGNVLDSMVAADNGDFAFSNVAANLDVRLRIRAELKRSGSPSWDVEVRDNVDTSEPIEDRPPLGNRPLYVVDGATFNTGSADVTRNLTATTGWAGSSYTGPRAAAPFAILDAIYSGMQLVLTADANAVFGPMDAFWSVNNTLTSPSDIDAGELPSSFYRGDIDSLFLLGDADVDTEEFDDHVSMHEWGHYFEDVFSRSDSIGGPHAIGQRIDARLAFGEGWATALAAMALDDPQYCDTGAAGTSSGFGIDTEFNNSGAQGWFNEMSVATFLYDLWDTNIDGTDTDSIGFGPIFDTMTGPQSSTEAFTTLFSFATELRSMLSMSQQMFVDTQLTRENIDTTNLDIWASGQGAVVTSPNQAPDVLPLYTDLPLDGSTINLCTNSDYDTGRDGNKLAEYRYLRFTTTSPASYTVTIDTTTATPPTSDPQPDPPVDIRDQSDPDMFIYSAGQVVAAGISGDENNEVFTTGTLPAGTYVADLHEWRYEDERVDGGDGASSDFPERICFDVTVSPL
;
A
#
# COMPACT_ATOMS: atom_id res chain seq x y z
N MET A 1 20.74 5.42 6.28
CA MET A 1 19.45 5.93 6.78
C MET A 1 19.68 7.18 7.60
N ASP A 2 19.22 8.34 7.13
CA ASP A 2 19.27 9.62 7.86
C ASP A 2 17.84 10.00 8.28
N LEU A 3 17.50 9.83 9.57
CA LEU A 3 16.18 10.20 10.10
C LEU A 3 16.13 11.69 10.47
N LYS A 4 15.20 12.44 9.86
CA LYS A 4 14.81 13.79 10.32
C LYS A 4 13.30 13.89 10.51
N PHE A 5 12.90 14.06 11.77
CA PHE A 5 11.55 14.40 12.21
C PHE A 5 11.16 15.83 11.82
N ASN A 6 9.89 16.05 11.44
CA ASN A 6 9.33 17.39 11.24
C ASN A 6 7.98 17.53 11.97
N LEU A 7 7.85 18.56 12.81
CA LEU A 7 6.65 18.86 13.61
C LEU A 7 5.73 19.87 12.91
N LYS A 8 4.42 19.67 13.08
CA LYS A 8 3.29 20.45 12.53
C LYS A 8 2.97 21.75 13.30
N ASN A 9 2.49 22.73 12.52
CA ASN A 9 1.44 23.76 12.74
C ASN A 9 1.52 24.79 13.89
N VAL A 10 1.39 26.07 13.52
CA VAL A 10 0.69 27.11 14.31
C VAL A 10 -0.06 28.10 13.39
N VAL A 11 -1.36 28.26 13.65
CA VAL A 11 -2.27 29.27 13.09
C VAL A 11 -2.24 30.53 13.97
N ILE A 12 -2.20 31.72 13.37
CA ILE A 12 -2.43 33.00 14.07
C ILE A 12 -3.45 33.85 13.29
N VAL A 13 -4.55 34.16 13.97
CA VAL A 13 -5.56 35.17 13.60
C VAL A 13 -5.12 36.53 14.13
N ALA A 14 -5.24 37.59 13.33
CA ALA A 14 -5.15 38.97 13.81
C ALA A 14 -6.05 39.92 13.02
N SER A 15 -7.06 40.47 13.71
CA SER A 15 -7.85 41.64 13.32
C SER A 15 -7.09 42.93 13.65
N CYS A 16 -7.16 43.96 12.79
CA CYS A 16 -7.42 45.35 13.23
C CYS A 16 -7.59 46.33 12.05
N LEU A 17 -8.55 47.24 12.25
CA LEU A 17 -8.87 48.47 11.54
C LEU A 17 -7.69 49.47 11.44
N VAL A 18 -7.76 50.45 10.52
CA VAL A 18 -7.93 51.90 10.83
C VAL A 18 -7.99 52.78 9.54
N LEU A 19 -9.03 53.62 9.52
CA LEU A 19 -9.26 54.97 8.94
C LEU A 19 -8.20 55.72 8.10
N ALA A 20 -8.69 56.50 7.12
CA ALA A 20 -8.67 57.98 7.04
C ALA A 20 -9.47 58.42 5.78
N ALA A 21 -10.10 59.60 5.62
CA ALA A 21 -9.83 60.92 6.18
C ALA A 21 -11.06 61.87 6.09
N CYS A 22 -10.87 63.04 6.68
CA CYS A 22 -11.80 64.09 7.06
C CYS A 22 -11.85 65.28 6.08
N GLY A 23 -12.90 66.10 6.19
CA GLY A 23 -12.98 67.51 5.79
C GLY A 23 -14.45 67.90 5.56
N GLY A 24 -15.08 68.89 6.19
CA GLY A 24 -14.66 70.04 6.97
C GLY A 24 -15.46 71.25 6.48
N GLY A 25 -16.25 71.91 7.33
CA GLY A 25 -16.91 73.18 6.97
C GLY A 25 -18.08 73.56 7.86
N GLY A 26 -17.87 74.50 8.78
CA GLY A 26 -18.91 75.07 9.65
C GLY A 26 -19.64 76.26 9.05
N GLY A 27 -20.83 76.54 9.59
CA GLY A 27 -21.61 77.76 9.36
C GLY A 27 -22.84 77.81 10.27
N SER A 28 -22.91 78.82 11.14
CA SER A 28 -23.92 79.04 12.18
C SER A 28 -25.33 79.40 11.65
N PRO A 29 -26.38 79.35 12.50
CA PRO A 29 -27.78 79.28 12.07
C PRO A 29 -28.48 80.65 12.00
N ALA A 30 -29.53 80.73 11.18
CA ALA A 30 -30.57 81.76 11.28
C ALA A 30 -31.95 81.18 10.86
N PRO A 31 -33.07 81.67 11.42
CA PRO A 31 -34.36 80.97 11.39
C PRO A 31 -35.34 81.53 10.33
N GLY A 32 -36.28 80.67 9.92
CA GLY A 32 -37.59 81.09 9.41
C GLY A 32 -37.71 81.28 7.89
N GLY A 33 -38.12 80.22 7.20
CA GLY A 33 -38.63 80.24 5.83
C GLY A 33 -39.20 78.86 5.50
N GLY A 34 -40.43 78.77 5.01
CA GLY A 34 -41.12 77.49 4.76
C GLY A 34 -40.24 76.54 3.96
N ALA A 35 -40.03 75.32 4.48
CA ALA A 35 -39.17 74.33 3.86
C ALA A 35 -39.70 74.00 2.46
N THR A 36 -38.90 74.30 1.45
CA THR A 36 -39.07 73.75 0.10
C THR A 36 -38.71 72.26 0.16
N ASN A 37 -39.66 71.40 -0.19
CA ASN A 37 -39.52 69.95 -0.31
C ASN A 37 -38.23 69.58 -1.08
N ARG A 38 -37.46 68.64 -0.56
CA ARG A 38 -36.29 68.03 -1.23
C ARG A 38 -36.71 66.65 -1.72
N ALA A 39 -36.34 66.32 -2.96
CA ALA A 39 -36.72 65.03 -3.54
C ALA A 39 -36.08 63.85 -2.77
N PRO A 40 -36.74 62.68 -2.73
CA PRO A 40 -36.21 61.49 -2.10
C PRO A 40 -35.03 60.92 -2.87
N ILE A 41 -34.29 60.01 -2.24
CA ILE A 41 -33.27 59.18 -2.87
C ILE A 41 -33.85 57.77 -3.00
N ALA A 42 -34.08 57.34 -4.24
CA ALA A 42 -34.42 55.95 -4.54
C ALA A 42 -33.16 55.08 -4.55
N ASN A 43 -33.26 53.89 -3.97
CA ASN A 43 -32.21 52.87 -3.98
C ASN A 43 -32.89 51.52 -4.19
N ALA A 44 -32.71 50.91 -5.36
CA ALA A 44 -33.32 49.65 -5.77
C ALA A 44 -32.55 48.40 -5.28
N GLY A 45 -31.44 48.60 -4.56
CA GLY A 45 -30.54 47.52 -4.13
C GLY A 45 -29.47 47.22 -5.17
N VAL A 46 -28.71 46.15 -4.92
CA VAL A 46 -27.67 45.67 -5.84
C VAL A 46 -28.24 44.66 -6.84
N ASP A 47 -27.64 44.59 -8.03
CA ASP A 47 -27.97 43.58 -9.04
C ASP A 47 -27.81 42.16 -8.47
N GLN A 48 -28.68 41.24 -8.91
CA GLN A 48 -28.73 39.87 -8.41
C GLN A 48 -28.56 38.86 -9.56
N SER A 49 -27.93 37.74 -9.26
CA SER A 49 -27.89 36.56 -10.14
C SER A 49 -28.60 35.40 -9.45
N VAL A 50 -29.63 34.86 -10.10
CA VAL A 50 -30.53 33.85 -9.54
C VAL A 50 -30.75 32.70 -10.53
N THR A 51 -31.27 31.58 -10.03
CA THR A 51 -31.73 30.46 -10.88
C THR A 51 -33.21 30.67 -11.23
N GLU A 52 -33.65 30.25 -12.42
CA GLU A 52 -35.07 30.26 -12.76
C GLU A 52 -35.94 29.55 -11.71
N GLN A 53 -37.21 29.92 -11.65
CA GLN A 53 -38.22 29.35 -10.74
C GLN A 53 -37.91 29.55 -9.25
N SER A 54 -36.81 30.22 -8.89
CA SER A 54 -36.50 30.63 -7.53
C SER A 54 -37.23 31.93 -7.17
N SER A 55 -37.47 32.13 -5.87
CA SER A 55 -38.10 33.37 -5.37
C SER A 55 -37.04 34.45 -5.16
N VAL A 56 -37.28 35.63 -5.73
CA VAL A 56 -36.35 36.78 -5.73
C VAL A 56 -36.95 37.90 -4.89
N THR A 57 -36.13 38.53 -4.03
CA THR A 57 -36.53 39.68 -3.23
C THR A 57 -35.94 40.96 -3.82
N LEU A 58 -36.79 41.97 -4.05
CA LEU A 58 -36.41 43.32 -4.42
C LEU A 58 -36.43 44.19 -3.17
N ASP A 59 -35.28 44.76 -2.79
CA ASP A 59 -35.09 45.48 -1.53
C ASP A 59 -34.83 46.96 -1.77
N GLY A 60 -35.86 47.78 -1.55
CA GLY A 60 -35.82 49.23 -1.65
C GLY A 60 -35.61 49.94 -0.31
N THR A 61 -35.35 49.20 0.78
CA THR A 61 -35.26 49.76 2.15
C THR A 61 -34.11 50.74 2.35
N GLY A 62 -33.13 50.76 1.44
CA GLY A 62 -32.05 51.75 1.40
C GLY A 62 -32.47 53.13 0.88
N SER A 63 -33.72 53.31 0.44
CA SER A 63 -34.25 54.61 0.01
C SER A 63 -34.45 55.54 1.20
N SER A 64 -34.26 56.85 1.00
CA SER A 64 -34.32 57.83 2.10
C SER A 64 -34.82 59.19 1.64
N ASP A 65 -35.37 59.97 2.57
CA ASP A 65 -35.73 61.36 2.33
C ASP A 65 -34.90 62.30 3.23
N PRO A 66 -34.28 63.37 2.69
CA PRO A 66 -33.63 64.39 3.51
C PRO A 66 -34.58 65.11 4.48
N ASP A 67 -35.87 65.20 4.18
CA ASP A 67 -36.95 65.78 4.97
C ASP A 67 -37.56 64.74 5.93
N VAL A 68 -37.15 64.82 7.21
CA VAL A 68 -37.37 63.79 8.25
C VAL A 68 -38.83 63.44 8.60
N ASN A 69 -39.82 64.15 8.05
CA ASN A 69 -41.24 63.92 8.31
C ASN A 69 -42.00 63.36 7.10
N ASP A 70 -41.35 63.17 5.96
CA ASP A 70 -42.00 62.70 4.75
C ASP A 70 -42.14 61.17 4.77
N THR A 71 -43.31 60.71 4.35
CA THR A 71 -43.61 59.27 4.27
C THR A 71 -43.35 58.80 2.86
N LEU A 72 -42.37 57.92 2.69
CA LEU A 72 -42.04 57.36 1.38
C LEU A 72 -43.07 56.32 0.94
N THR A 73 -43.49 56.43 -0.31
CA THR A 73 -44.27 55.42 -1.02
C THR A 73 -43.43 54.80 -2.14
N TYR A 74 -43.60 53.51 -2.36
CA TYR A 74 -42.76 52.71 -3.26
C TYR A 74 -43.61 52.16 -4.39
N THR A 75 -43.05 52.04 -5.59
CA THR A 75 -43.68 51.35 -6.71
C THR A 75 -42.60 50.64 -7.54
N TRP A 76 -42.66 49.32 -7.55
CA TRP A 76 -41.83 48.44 -8.37
C TRP A 76 -42.51 48.16 -9.69
N THR A 77 -41.80 48.42 -10.79
CA THR A 77 -42.27 48.13 -12.16
C THR A 77 -41.18 47.39 -12.91
N GLN A 78 -41.51 46.25 -13.50
CA GLN A 78 -40.61 45.58 -14.42
C GLN A 78 -40.55 46.34 -15.75
N THR A 79 -39.35 46.58 -16.27
CA THR A 79 -39.13 47.35 -17.51
C THR A 79 -38.51 46.54 -18.64
N VAL A 80 -37.81 45.43 -18.33
CA VAL A 80 -37.14 44.57 -19.31
C VAL A 80 -37.34 43.09 -18.95
N GLY A 81 -37.38 42.25 -19.97
CA GLY A 81 -37.41 40.79 -19.88
C GLY A 81 -38.81 40.18 -19.73
N THR A 82 -38.86 38.85 -19.54
CA THR A 82 -40.07 38.06 -19.38
C THR A 82 -40.91 38.55 -18.21
N SER A 83 -42.18 38.87 -18.46
CA SER A 83 -43.07 39.45 -17.46
C SER A 83 -43.30 38.52 -16.26
N VAL A 84 -43.05 39.02 -15.06
CA VAL A 84 -43.31 38.31 -13.78
C VAL A 84 -44.41 38.99 -12.98
N SER A 85 -45.05 38.25 -12.07
CA SER A 85 -46.00 38.82 -11.12
C SER A 85 -45.27 39.31 -9.87
N ILE A 86 -45.23 40.63 -9.67
CA ILE A 86 -44.59 41.24 -8.49
C ILE A 86 -45.57 41.23 -7.31
N THR A 87 -45.23 40.50 -6.26
CA THR A 87 -45.91 40.52 -4.97
C THR A 87 -45.39 41.68 -4.13
N ASN A 88 -46.30 42.40 -3.47
CA ASN A 88 -45.99 43.60 -2.67
C ASN A 88 -45.26 44.70 -3.46
N GLY A 89 -45.57 44.87 -4.75
CA GLY A 89 -44.93 45.86 -5.62
C GLY A 89 -45.09 47.33 -5.18
N ASN A 90 -45.91 47.62 -4.17
CA ASN A 90 -46.08 48.94 -3.57
C ASN A 90 -45.44 49.10 -2.16
N ALA A 91 -44.66 48.12 -1.71
CA ALA A 91 -43.93 48.15 -0.44
C ALA A 91 -42.43 48.40 -0.66
N SER A 92 -41.71 48.74 0.42
CA SER A 92 -40.24 48.89 0.38
C SER A 92 -39.52 47.59 0.06
N THR A 93 -40.14 46.44 0.32
CA THR A 93 -39.66 45.11 -0.09
C THR A 93 -40.72 44.40 -0.91
N ALA A 94 -40.38 44.00 -2.13
CA ALA A 94 -41.25 43.25 -3.03
C ALA A 94 -40.60 41.91 -3.39
N SER A 95 -41.36 40.98 -3.97
CA SER A 95 -40.83 39.71 -4.44
C SER A 95 -41.51 39.22 -5.70
N PHE A 96 -40.84 38.33 -6.43
CA PHE A 96 -41.40 37.62 -7.58
C PHE A 96 -40.73 36.25 -7.70
N ASP A 97 -41.35 35.34 -8.44
CA ASP A 97 -40.71 34.07 -8.80
C ASP A 97 -40.08 34.22 -10.20
N ALA A 98 -38.79 33.88 -10.32
CA ALA A 98 -38.04 34.00 -11.56
C ALA A 98 -38.68 33.12 -12.66
N PRO A 99 -38.81 33.63 -13.90
CA PRO A 99 -39.41 32.87 -14.98
C PRO A 99 -38.48 31.75 -15.43
N ALA A 100 -39.03 30.73 -16.11
CA ALA A 100 -38.22 29.77 -16.83
C ALA A 100 -37.53 30.45 -18.03
N VAL A 101 -36.25 30.18 -18.23
CA VAL A 101 -35.40 30.74 -19.29
C VAL A 101 -34.73 29.63 -20.07
N GLY A 102 -34.20 29.93 -21.27
CA GLY A 102 -33.38 28.96 -22.02
C GLY A 102 -31.91 29.04 -21.62
N ALA A 103 -31.07 28.18 -22.20
CA ALA A 103 -29.62 28.08 -21.93
C ALA A 103 -28.80 29.38 -22.03
N SER A 104 -29.30 30.41 -22.71
CA SER A 104 -28.65 31.72 -22.74
C SER A 104 -28.90 32.59 -21.50
N GLY A 105 -29.76 32.14 -20.57
CA GLY A 105 -30.30 32.95 -19.49
C GLY A 105 -31.16 34.11 -20.00
N GLU A 106 -31.61 34.96 -19.06
CA GLU A 106 -32.31 36.21 -19.34
C GLU A 106 -32.01 37.25 -18.24
N THR A 107 -31.96 38.54 -18.58
CA THR A 107 -31.90 39.62 -17.58
C THR A 107 -33.25 40.32 -17.48
N LEU A 108 -33.78 40.41 -16.27
CA LEU A 108 -34.98 41.19 -15.94
C LEU A 108 -34.57 42.49 -15.25
N THR A 109 -35.00 43.64 -15.76
CA THR A 109 -34.75 44.94 -15.10
C THR A 109 -36.00 45.39 -14.38
N PHE A 110 -35.85 45.77 -13.11
CA PHE A 110 -36.91 46.36 -12.29
C PHE A 110 -36.57 47.79 -11.93
N GLN A 111 -37.54 48.68 -12.10
CA GLN A 111 -37.47 50.07 -11.66
C GLN A 111 -38.22 50.23 -10.34
N LEU A 112 -37.54 50.78 -9.34
CA LEU A 112 -38.14 51.29 -8.12
C LEU A 112 -38.42 52.79 -8.29
N ALA A 113 -39.68 53.20 -8.16
CA ALA A 113 -40.07 54.60 -8.00
C ALA A 113 -40.39 54.90 -6.53
N VAL A 114 -39.73 55.91 -5.97
CA VAL A 114 -39.91 56.37 -4.59
C VAL A 114 -40.49 57.78 -4.60
N SER A 115 -41.57 58.00 -3.86
CA SER A 115 -42.28 59.28 -3.77
C SER A 115 -42.44 59.75 -2.33
N ASP A 116 -42.11 61.00 -2.07
CA ASP A 116 -42.33 61.72 -0.80
C ASP A 116 -43.73 62.36 -0.70
N GLY A 117 -44.54 62.26 -1.78
CA GLY A 117 -45.85 62.92 -1.92
C GLY A 117 -45.84 64.21 -2.76
N THR A 118 -44.66 64.74 -3.09
CA THR A 118 -44.43 65.94 -3.91
C THR A 118 -43.56 65.66 -5.15
N ALA A 119 -42.51 64.86 -5.00
CA ALA A 119 -41.54 64.47 -6.03
C ALA A 119 -41.42 62.94 -6.11
N ILE A 120 -41.07 62.45 -7.30
CA ILE A 120 -40.84 61.03 -7.58
C ILE A 120 -39.44 60.88 -8.17
N VAL A 121 -38.64 59.98 -7.59
CA VAL A 121 -37.31 59.61 -8.09
C VAL A 121 -37.27 58.11 -8.33
N THR A 122 -36.53 57.68 -9.35
CA THR A 122 -36.45 56.28 -9.74
C THR A 122 -35.02 55.75 -9.67
N ASP A 123 -34.89 54.47 -9.36
CA ASP A 123 -33.66 53.69 -9.47
C ASP A 123 -33.96 52.31 -10.10
N THR A 124 -32.96 51.61 -10.62
CA THR A 124 -33.14 50.31 -11.28
C THR A 124 -32.21 49.25 -10.73
N VAL A 125 -32.67 48.00 -10.75
CA VAL A 125 -31.90 46.81 -10.41
C VAL A 125 -32.06 45.76 -11.52
N ASP A 126 -30.95 45.14 -11.92
CA ASP A 126 -30.93 44.04 -12.88
C ASP A 126 -30.89 42.69 -12.14
N ILE A 127 -31.75 41.78 -12.58
CA ILE A 127 -31.81 40.39 -12.10
C ILE A 127 -31.44 39.47 -13.27
N THR A 128 -30.24 38.91 -13.24
CA THR A 128 -29.80 37.90 -14.19
C THR A 128 -30.33 36.53 -13.77
N VAL A 129 -31.27 35.99 -14.54
CA VAL A 129 -31.88 34.67 -14.36
C VAL A 129 -31.14 33.65 -15.23
N ASN A 130 -30.59 32.63 -14.61
CA ASN A 130 -29.89 31.53 -15.28
C ASN A 130 -30.78 30.28 -15.34
N GLU A 131 -30.66 29.49 -16.42
CA GLU A 131 -31.38 28.23 -16.58
C GLU A 131 -31.06 27.27 -15.42
N ALA A 132 -32.10 26.59 -14.91
CA ALA A 132 -31.95 25.45 -14.02
C ALA A 132 -31.72 24.23 -14.91
N LEU A 133 -30.46 23.91 -15.21
CA LEU A 133 -30.16 22.70 -15.98
C LEU A 133 -30.80 21.50 -15.27
N ALA A 134 -31.56 20.70 -16.02
CA ALA A 134 -32.07 19.44 -15.50
C ALA A 134 -30.91 18.63 -14.93
N ALA A 135 -31.08 18.06 -13.74
CA ALA A 135 -30.14 17.13 -13.18
C ALA A 135 -30.36 15.75 -13.80
N VAL A 136 -29.28 15.09 -14.20
CA VAL A 136 -29.28 13.69 -14.62
C VAL A 136 -28.35 12.86 -13.73
N THR A 137 -28.55 11.55 -13.76
CA THR A 137 -27.63 10.58 -13.18
C THR A 137 -26.72 10.02 -14.26
N VAL A 138 -25.41 10.04 -13.99
CA VAL A 138 -24.41 9.32 -14.77
C VAL A 138 -24.00 8.08 -14.00
N SER A 139 -24.30 6.89 -14.51
CA SER A 139 -23.99 5.62 -13.84
C SER A 139 -23.24 4.65 -14.74
N GLY A 140 -22.71 3.57 -14.17
CA GLY A 140 -22.07 2.53 -14.95
C GLY A 140 -21.29 1.55 -14.09
N LYS A 141 -20.49 0.74 -14.77
CA LYS A 141 -19.53 -0.18 -14.14
C LYS A 141 -18.09 0.21 -14.47
N ALA A 142 -17.26 0.30 -13.44
CA ALA A 142 -15.81 0.29 -13.53
C ALA A 142 -15.35 -1.18 -13.62
N GLN A 143 -14.64 -1.52 -14.69
CA GLN A 143 -14.27 -2.90 -15.01
C GLN A 143 -12.86 -2.98 -15.61
N TYR A 144 -12.24 -4.14 -15.52
CA TYR A 144 -11.01 -4.45 -16.23
C TYR A 144 -11.10 -5.82 -16.90
N GLU A 145 -10.34 -5.98 -17.98
CA GLU A 145 -10.11 -7.28 -18.62
C GLU A 145 -9.02 -8.03 -17.85
N PHE A 146 -9.35 -9.21 -17.33
CA PHE A 146 -8.43 -10.12 -16.67
C PHE A 146 -8.10 -11.30 -17.60
N VAL A 147 -6.84 -11.70 -17.64
CA VAL A 147 -6.38 -12.85 -18.43
C VAL A 147 -6.03 -13.98 -17.46
N PRO A 148 -6.86 -15.04 -17.35
CA PRO A 148 -6.53 -16.14 -16.45
C PRO A 148 -5.35 -16.95 -16.98
N PRO A 149 -4.59 -17.64 -16.11
CA PRO A 149 -3.59 -18.61 -16.55
C PRO A 149 -4.24 -19.80 -17.27
N ASN A 150 -3.49 -20.45 -18.16
CA ASN A 150 -3.84 -21.77 -18.68
C ASN A 150 -3.73 -22.82 -17.56
N ALA A 151 -4.35 -23.98 -17.77
CA ALA A 151 -4.21 -25.11 -16.85
C ALA A 151 -2.72 -25.45 -16.60
N ASN A 152 -2.38 -25.75 -15.34
CA ASN A 152 -1.02 -25.94 -14.85
C ASN A 152 -0.10 -24.72 -15.05
N CYS A 153 -0.68 -23.51 -15.01
CA CYS A 153 0.04 -22.24 -15.12
C CYS A 153 0.90 -22.10 -16.38
N ASN A 154 0.50 -22.76 -17.47
CA ASN A 154 1.28 -22.82 -18.71
C ASN A 154 1.06 -21.56 -19.58
N GLY A 155 1.40 -20.40 -19.02
CA GLY A 155 1.21 -19.07 -19.61
C GLY A 155 -0.22 -18.55 -19.54
N LEU A 156 -0.39 -17.27 -19.86
CA LEU A 156 -1.69 -16.58 -19.87
C LEU A 156 -2.62 -17.05 -21.00
N ASN A 157 -3.91 -17.17 -20.69
CA ASN A 157 -4.95 -17.58 -21.63
C ASN A 157 -5.70 -16.38 -22.24
N PHE A 158 -5.08 -15.70 -23.21
CA PHE A 158 -5.69 -14.58 -23.94
C PHE A 158 -6.95 -14.96 -24.77
N SER A 159 -7.27 -16.25 -24.91
CA SER A 159 -8.53 -16.69 -25.52
C SER A 159 -9.70 -16.72 -24.54
N SER A 160 -9.43 -16.59 -23.24
CA SER A 160 -10.40 -16.66 -22.15
C SER A 160 -10.40 -15.39 -21.30
N ILE A 161 -10.23 -14.22 -21.93
CA ILE A 161 -10.31 -12.92 -21.25
C ILE A 161 -11.66 -12.80 -20.53
N GLN A 162 -11.60 -12.45 -19.25
CA GLN A 162 -12.75 -12.24 -18.38
C GLN A 162 -12.90 -10.75 -18.09
N THR A 163 -14.12 -10.28 -17.88
CA THR A 163 -14.36 -8.92 -17.38
C THR A 163 -14.63 -8.99 -15.88
N ARG A 164 -13.75 -8.40 -15.08
CA ARG A 164 -13.86 -8.31 -13.61
C ARG A 164 -14.20 -6.87 -13.19
N PRO A 165 -14.91 -6.67 -12.05
CA PRO A 165 -15.18 -5.34 -11.52
C PRO A 165 -13.88 -4.71 -11.00
N ILE A 166 -13.72 -3.40 -11.17
CA ILE A 166 -12.71 -2.66 -10.41
C ILE A 166 -13.36 -2.27 -9.08
N ARG A 167 -12.92 -2.91 -7.99
CA ARG A 167 -13.51 -2.78 -6.66
C ARG A 167 -12.87 -1.63 -5.89
N ALA A 168 -13.69 -0.88 -5.15
CA ALA A 168 -13.24 0.15 -4.20
C ALA A 168 -12.29 1.24 -4.74
N ALA A 169 -12.12 1.35 -6.05
CA ALA A 169 -11.29 2.37 -6.67
C ALA A 169 -12.02 3.70 -6.83
N THR A 170 -11.26 4.80 -6.86
CA THR A 170 -11.81 6.14 -7.13
C THR A 170 -12.24 6.28 -8.59
N VAL A 171 -13.50 6.62 -8.80
CA VAL A 171 -14.09 7.02 -10.08
C VAL A 171 -14.34 8.53 -10.05
N GLN A 172 -13.93 9.23 -11.10
CA GLN A 172 -14.13 10.67 -11.24
C GLN A 172 -15.01 10.98 -12.46
N LEU A 173 -15.88 11.98 -12.30
CA LEU A 173 -16.57 12.61 -13.42
C LEU A 173 -15.87 13.92 -13.73
N ILE A 174 -15.42 14.09 -14.97
CA ILE A 174 -14.59 15.22 -15.40
C ILE A 174 -15.31 15.99 -16.49
N GLU A 175 -15.40 17.32 -16.37
CA GLU A 175 -15.87 18.19 -17.44
C GLU A 175 -14.83 18.26 -18.55
N ASP A 176 -15.23 17.91 -19.78
CA ASP A 176 -14.28 17.77 -20.88
C ASP A 176 -13.65 19.11 -21.30
N ALA A 177 -14.45 20.18 -21.29
CA ALA A 177 -14.02 21.50 -21.73
C ALA A 177 -12.95 22.14 -20.83
N THR A 178 -13.00 21.88 -19.51
CA THR A 178 -12.14 22.52 -18.51
C THR A 178 -11.10 21.56 -17.93
N GLY A 179 -11.35 20.24 -18.00
CA GLY A 179 -10.57 19.23 -17.30
C GLY A 179 -10.82 19.19 -15.79
N ASN A 180 -11.79 19.94 -15.28
CA ASN A 180 -12.12 19.96 -13.86
C ASN A 180 -12.84 18.67 -13.45
N VAL A 181 -12.44 18.12 -12.31
CA VAL A 181 -13.19 17.05 -11.64
C VAL A 181 -14.47 17.66 -11.08
N LEU A 182 -15.62 17.25 -11.62
CA LEU A 182 -16.95 17.68 -11.17
C LEU A 182 -17.36 16.96 -9.89
N ASP A 183 -17.08 15.66 -9.83
CA ASP A 183 -17.38 14.82 -8.67
C ASP A 183 -16.43 13.61 -8.62
N SER A 184 -16.31 12.97 -7.46
CA SER A 184 -15.53 11.75 -7.25
C SER A 184 -16.22 10.84 -6.25
N MET A 185 -16.21 9.54 -6.53
CA MET A 185 -16.76 8.54 -5.63
C MET A 185 -15.92 7.25 -5.66
N VAL A 186 -16.18 6.35 -4.72
CA VAL A 186 -15.57 5.02 -4.67
C VAL A 186 -16.51 4.02 -5.32
N ALA A 187 -16.02 3.22 -6.27
CA ALA A 187 -16.78 2.14 -6.90
C ALA A 187 -17.17 1.06 -5.87
N ALA A 188 -18.37 0.50 -6.00
CA ALA A 188 -18.79 -0.63 -5.17
C ALA A 188 -18.02 -1.92 -5.52
N ASP A 189 -18.13 -2.95 -4.69
CA ASP A 189 -17.45 -4.25 -4.93
C ASP A 189 -17.89 -4.98 -6.21
N ASN A 190 -19.01 -4.57 -6.80
CA ASN A 190 -19.47 -5.09 -8.10
C ASN A 190 -19.12 -4.14 -9.27
N GLY A 191 -18.27 -3.14 -9.02
CA GLY A 191 -17.83 -2.10 -9.94
C GLY A 191 -18.83 -0.98 -10.17
N ASP A 192 -20.01 -0.98 -9.54
CA ASP A 192 -21.03 0.04 -9.79
C ASP A 192 -20.61 1.41 -9.28
N PHE A 193 -20.89 2.44 -10.07
CA PHE A 193 -20.81 3.84 -9.69
C PHE A 193 -22.03 4.61 -10.20
N ALA A 194 -22.39 5.70 -9.51
CA ALA A 194 -23.47 6.59 -9.91
C ALA A 194 -23.27 8.02 -9.36
N PHE A 195 -23.06 8.97 -10.26
CA PHE A 195 -23.04 10.40 -9.96
C PHE A 195 -24.45 10.96 -10.14
N SER A 196 -25.06 11.44 -9.06
CA SER A 196 -26.36 12.12 -9.11
C SER A 196 -26.19 13.63 -9.21
N ASN A 197 -27.23 14.33 -9.65
CA ASN A 197 -27.24 15.80 -9.76
C ASN A 197 -26.20 16.37 -10.74
N VAL A 198 -25.87 15.61 -11.79
CA VAL A 198 -24.99 16.08 -12.86
C VAL A 198 -25.78 16.98 -13.79
N ALA A 199 -25.21 18.11 -14.21
CA ALA A 199 -25.86 19.00 -15.16
C ALA A 199 -26.16 18.30 -16.50
N ALA A 200 -27.39 18.47 -17.00
CA ALA A 200 -27.82 18.00 -18.31
C ALA A 200 -27.07 18.72 -19.44
N ASN A 201 -26.97 18.02 -20.58
CA ASN A 201 -26.34 18.47 -21.82
C ASN A 201 -24.88 18.92 -21.68
N LEU A 202 -24.17 18.42 -20.67
CA LEU A 202 -22.76 18.70 -20.40
C LEU A 202 -21.88 17.64 -21.06
N ASP A 203 -20.79 18.08 -21.70
CA ASP A 203 -19.78 17.15 -22.23
C ASP A 203 -18.81 16.76 -21.10
N VAL A 204 -18.78 15.47 -20.79
CA VAL A 204 -18.03 14.90 -19.66
C VAL A 204 -17.27 13.66 -20.10
N ARG A 205 -16.30 13.25 -19.29
CA ARG A 205 -15.68 11.92 -19.36
C ARG A 205 -15.55 11.31 -17.97
N LEU A 206 -15.46 9.99 -17.93
CA LEU A 206 -15.20 9.23 -16.72
C LEU A 206 -13.71 8.94 -16.61
N ARG A 207 -13.17 8.95 -15.39
CA ARG A 207 -11.80 8.50 -15.09
C ARG A 207 -11.84 7.49 -13.95
N ILE A 208 -11.10 6.40 -14.07
CA ILE A 208 -10.83 5.50 -12.93
C ILE A 208 -9.35 5.69 -12.57
N ARG A 209 -9.07 5.83 -11.28
CA ARG A 209 -7.71 5.94 -10.74
C ARG A 209 -7.32 4.61 -10.11
N ALA A 210 -6.10 4.14 -10.36
CA ALA A 210 -5.57 2.91 -9.77
C ALA A 210 -5.16 3.15 -8.31
N GLU A 211 -6.14 3.46 -7.47
CA GLU A 211 -5.96 3.75 -6.05
C GLU A 211 -7.11 3.19 -5.22
N LEU A 212 -6.83 2.77 -3.99
CA LEU A 212 -7.80 2.48 -2.94
C LEU A 212 -7.59 3.52 -1.84
N LYS A 213 -8.59 4.36 -1.58
CA LYS A 213 -8.51 5.40 -0.54
C LYS A 213 -9.69 5.29 0.42
N ARG A 214 -9.41 5.06 1.70
CA ARG A 214 -10.43 5.09 2.76
C ARG A 214 -9.86 5.65 4.05
N SER A 215 -10.43 6.75 4.52
CA SER A 215 -10.16 7.28 5.85
C SER A 215 -11.06 6.61 6.91
N GLY A 216 -10.60 6.52 8.16
CA GLY A 216 -11.42 6.09 9.29
C GLY A 216 -11.03 4.71 9.81
N SER A 217 -12.01 3.87 10.10
CA SER A 217 -11.82 2.50 10.59
C SER A 217 -12.84 1.60 9.89
N PRO A 218 -12.41 0.63 9.06
CA PRO A 218 -11.04 0.41 8.62
C PRO A 218 -10.52 1.55 7.72
N SER A 219 -9.21 1.66 7.55
CA SER A 219 -8.57 2.64 6.66
C SER A 219 -7.46 2.04 5.81
N TRP A 220 -7.26 2.61 4.64
CA TRP A 220 -6.21 2.21 3.71
C TRP A 220 -5.86 3.34 2.74
N ASP A 221 -4.63 3.27 2.26
CA ASP A 221 -4.08 4.16 1.25
C ASP A 221 -3.17 3.32 0.33
N VAL A 222 -3.70 2.86 -0.79
CA VAL A 222 -2.98 2.04 -1.77
C VAL A 222 -3.01 2.70 -3.13
N GLU A 223 -1.87 2.76 -3.82
CA GLU A 223 -1.76 3.36 -5.15
C GLU A 223 -0.88 2.48 -6.06
N VAL A 224 -1.27 2.34 -7.33
CA VAL A 224 -0.43 1.66 -8.35
C VAL A 224 0.20 2.71 -9.26
N ARG A 225 1.54 2.74 -9.27
CA ARG A 225 2.34 3.82 -9.88
C ARG A 225 3.31 3.28 -10.92
N ASP A 226 3.58 4.09 -11.94
CA ASP A 226 4.63 3.83 -12.92
C ASP A 226 5.98 4.26 -12.36
N ASN A 227 6.79 3.32 -11.88
CA ASN A 227 8.13 3.64 -11.35
C ASN A 227 9.11 4.08 -12.43
N VAL A 228 8.92 3.67 -13.68
CA VAL A 228 9.85 4.01 -14.76
C VAL A 228 9.47 5.36 -15.35
N ASP A 229 8.22 5.58 -15.77
CA ASP A 229 7.78 6.76 -16.53
C ASP A 229 8.85 7.29 -17.51
N THR A 230 8.86 6.73 -18.72
CA THR A 230 9.83 7.08 -19.77
C THR A 230 9.61 8.48 -20.38
N SER A 231 8.65 9.26 -19.89
CA SER A 231 8.46 10.64 -20.36
C SER A 231 9.58 11.59 -19.91
N GLU A 232 10.34 11.24 -18.88
CA GLU A 232 11.48 12.00 -18.36
C GLU A 232 12.76 11.14 -18.23
N PRO A 233 13.97 11.74 -18.38
CA PRO A 233 15.25 11.07 -18.10
C PRO A 233 15.34 10.55 -16.66
N ILE A 234 16.17 9.52 -16.43
CA ILE A 234 16.29 8.87 -15.11
C ILE A 234 16.63 9.87 -14.00
N GLU A 235 17.53 10.81 -14.28
CA GLU A 235 17.97 11.85 -13.34
C GLU A 235 16.91 12.89 -12.96
N ASP A 236 15.88 13.07 -13.79
CA ASP A 236 14.82 14.08 -13.62
C ASP A 236 13.51 13.48 -13.10
N ARG A 237 13.49 12.15 -12.96
CA ARG A 237 12.34 11.42 -12.44
C ARG A 237 12.01 11.83 -10.99
N PRO A 238 10.72 11.95 -10.64
CA PRO A 238 10.34 12.28 -9.27
C PRO A 238 10.69 11.13 -8.31
N PRO A 239 10.82 11.41 -6.99
CA PRO A 239 10.91 10.35 -5.99
C PRO A 239 9.78 9.33 -6.13
N LEU A 240 10.03 8.08 -5.73
CA LEU A 240 9.09 6.95 -5.89
C LEU A 240 7.65 7.25 -5.43
N GLY A 241 7.43 7.81 -4.23
CA GLY A 241 6.09 8.16 -3.75
C GLY A 241 5.40 9.30 -4.52
N ASN A 242 6.10 9.97 -5.43
CA ASN A 242 5.58 11.03 -6.29
C ASN A 242 5.49 10.58 -7.77
N ARG A 243 5.71 9.31 -8.06
CA ARG A 243 5.60 8.73 -9.40
C ARG A 243 4.16 8.82 -9.92
N PRO A 244 3.97 8.92 -11.24
CA PRO A 244 2.62 9.02 -11.81
C PRO A 244 1.74 7.85 -11.40
N LEU A 245 0.52 8.16 -10.95
CA LEU A 245 -0.53 7.19 -10.71
C LEU A 245 -1.13 6.73 -12.05
N TYR A 246 -1.40 5.43 -12.20
CA TYR A 246 -2.14 4.94 -13.35
C TYR A 246 -3.61 5.40 -13.32
N VAL A 247 -4.10 5.83 -14.48
CA VAL A 247 -5.50 6.23 -14.67
C VAL A 247 -6.03 5.73 -16.01
N VAL A 248 -7.33 5.45 -16.07
CA VAL A 248 -8.04 5.14 -17.32
C VAL A 248 -9.10 6.20 -17.55
N ASP A 249 -8.94 6.96 -18.63
CA ASP A 249 -9.95 7.91 -19.12
C ASP A 249 -10.87 7.24 -20.15
N GLY A 250 -12.17 7.38 -19.95
CA GLY A 250 -13.19 7.03 -20.92
C GLY A 250 -13.31 8.07 -22.04
N ALA A 251 -13.99 7.68 -23.12
CA ALA A 251 -14.34 8.62 -24.18
C ALA A 251 -15.31 9.70 -23.67
N THR A 252 -15.17 10.92 -24.19
CA THR A 252 -16.10 12.02 -23.94
C THR A 252 -17.50 11.68 -24.41
N PHE A 253 -18.51 12.00 -23.60
CA PHE A 253 -19.92 11.88 -23.95
C PHE A 253 -20.73 13.04 -23.36
N ASN A 254 -21.86 13.34 -24.01
CA ASN A 254 -22.80 14.32 -23.51
C ASN A 254 -23.77 13.68 -22.51
N THR A 255 -24.02 14.33 -21.37
CA THR A 255 -24.93 13.85 -20.33
C THR A 255 -26.39 13.83 -20.77
N GLY A 256 -26.76 14.56 -21.82
CA GLY A 256 -28.12 14.62 -22.36
C GLY A 256 -29.13 15.17 -21.34
N SER A 257 -30.42 14.91 -21.59
CA SER A 257 -31.54 15.37 -20.74
C SER A 257 -32.19 14.27 -19.90
N ALA A 258 -31.62 13.07 -19.91
CA ALA A 258 -32.09 11.92 -19.14
C ALA A 258 -30.87 11.14 -18.62
N ASP A 259 -31.09 10.32 -17.59
CA ASP A 259 -30.04 9.48 -17.01
C ASP A 259 -29.31 8.66 -18.07
N VAL A 260 -27.99 8.56 -17.91
CA VAL A 260 -27.10 7.90 -18.86
C VAL A 260 -26.24 6.87 -18.16
N THR A 261 -26.15 5.69 -18.77
CA THR A 261 -25.28 4.62 -18.32
C THR A 261 -24.09 4.46 -19.26
N ARG A 262 -22.87 4.47 -18.70
CA ARG A 262 -21.59 4.32 -19.40
C ARG A 262 -20.66 3.43 -18.58
N ASN A 263 -20.40 2.23 -19.06
CA ASN A 263 -19.36 1.40 -18.48
C ASN A 263 -18.00 1.90 -18.94
N LEU A 264 -17.00 1.75 -18.07
CA LEU A 264 -15.60 2.02 -18.38
C LEU A 264 -14.81 0.75 -18.11
N THR A 265 -14.25 0.18 -19.18
CA THR A 265 -13.48 -1.06 -19.14
C THR A 265 -12.04 -0.75 -19.48
N ALA A 266 -11.14 -1.00 -18.54
CA ALA A 266 -9.70 -1.04 -18.77
C ALA A 266 -9.35 -2.31 -19.54
N THR A 267 -8.72 -2.18 -20.71
CA THR A 267 -8.45 -3.31 -21.60
C THR A 267 -7.01 -3.80 -21.48
N THR A 268 -6.77 -5.05 -21.90
CA THR A 268 -5.45 -5.69 -21.91
C THR A 268 -4.49 -5.09 -22.93
N GLY A 269 -5.01 -4.46 -23.99
CA GLY A 269 -4.21 -4.02 -25.14
C GLY A 269 -3.73 -5.16 -26.05
N TRP A 270 -4.17 -6.40 -25.80
CA TRP A 270 -3.80 -7.59 -26.59
C TRP A 270 -4.53 -7.63 -27.94
N ALA A 271 -3.79 -7.80 -29.04
CA ALA A 271 -4.35 -7.92 -30.39
C ALA A 271 -4.17 -9.32 -31.00
N GLY A 272 -4.21 -10.35 -30.15
CA GLY A 272 -4.27 -11.77 -30.55
C GLY A 272 -2.92 -12.48 -30.63
N SER A 273 -1.81 -11.75 -30.73
CA SER A 273 -0.44 -12.33 -30.74
C SER A 273 0.60 -11.52 -29.98
N SER A 274 0.30 -10.26 -29.67
CA SER A 274 1.15 -9.34 -28.92
C SER A 274 0.30 -8.21 -28.36
N TYR A 275 0.85 -7.48 -27.40
CA TYR A 275 0.31 -6.19 -26.98
C TYR A 275 0.53 -5.15 -28.09
N THR A 276 -0.54 -4.50 -28.51
CA THR A 276 -0.48 -3.41 -29.51
C THR A 276 -1.13 -2.11 -29.03
N GLY A 277 -1.91 -2.20 -27.94
CA GLY A 277 -2.47 -1.06 -27.23
C GLY A 277 -1.91 -0.97 -25.80
N PRO A 278 -2.32 0.07 -25.07
CA PRO A 278 -1.97 0.20 -23.65
C PRO A 278 -2.48 -1.00 -22.84
N ARG A 279 -1.66 -1.50 -21.91
CA ARG A 279 -2.03 -2.52 -20.91
C ARG A 279 -2.79 -1.88 -19.75
N ALA A 280 -3.91 -1.22 -20.09
CA ALA A 280 -4.68 -0.41 -19.16
C ALA A 280 -5.29 -1.22 -18.00
N ALA A 281 -5.55 -2.51 -18.22
CA ALA A 281 -6.08 -3.42 -17.21
C ALA A 281 -5.08 -3.76 -16.09
N ALA A 282 -3.77 -3.74 -16.37
CA ALA A 282 -2.74 -4.24 -15.48
C ALA A 282 -2.73 -3.59 -14.09
N PRO A 283 -2.73 -2.24 -13.96
CA PRO A 283 -2.76 -1.60 -12.65
C PRO A 283 -4.01 -1.94 -11.82
N PHE A 284 -5.14 -2.24 -12.47
CA PHE A 284 -6.37 -2.58 -11.77
C PHE A 284 -6.45 -4.04 -11.37
N ALA A 285 -5.78 -4.94 -12.10
CA ALA A 285 -5.65 -6.33 -11.69
C ALA A 285 -4.79 -6.45 -10.42
N ILE A 286 -3.62 -5.78 -10.40
CA ILE A 286 -2.75 -5.66 -9.21
C ILE A 286 -3.52 -5.08 -8.02
N LEU A 287 -4.25 -3.97 -8.23
CA LEU A 287 -5.04 -3.33 -7.19
C LEU A 287 -6.15 -4.25 -6.64
N ASP A 288 -6.77 -5.05 -7.52
CA ASP A 288 -7.84 -5.98 -7.15
C ASP A 288 -7.30 -7.18 -6.34
N ALA A 289 -6.12 -7.68 -6.70
CA ALA A 289 -5.41 -8.69 -5.91
C ALA A 289 -5.14 -8.15 -4.49
N ILE A 290 -4.49 -6.99 -4.34
CA ILE A 290 -4.25 -6.35 -3.04
C ILE A 290 -5.55 -6.18 -2.24
N TYR A 291 -6.64 -5.73 -2.89
CA TYR A 291 -7.93 -5.56 -2.23
C TYR A 291 -8.49 -6.88 -1.68
N SER A 292 -8.29 -8.02 -2.36
CA SER A 292 -8.67 -9.35 -1.85
C SER A 292 -7.94 -9.69 -0.54
N GLY A 293 -6.65 -9.41 -0.45
CA GLY A 293 -5.86 -9.63 0.77
C GLY A 293 -6.38 -8.79 1.93
N MET A 294 -6.69 -7.52 1.65
CA MET A 294 -7.33 -6.64 2.63
C MET A 294 -8.71 -7.17 3.07
N GLN A 295 -9.51 -7.71 2.16
CA GLN A 295 -10.81 -8.30 2.53
C GLN A 295 -10.65 -9.51 3.45
N LEU A 296 -9.66 -10.38 3.21
CA LEU A 296 -9.37 -11.50 4.11
C LEU A 296 -9.03 -10.99 5.52
N VAL A 297 -8.16 -10.00 5.64
CA VAL A 297 -7.83 -9.36 6.94
C VAL A 297 -9.07 -8.79 7.62
N LEU A 298 -9.95 -8.12 6.87
CA LEU A 298 -11.19 -7.55 7.41
C LEU A 298 -12.19 -8.61 7.90
N THR A 299 -12.03 -9.88 7.52
CA THR A 299 -12.82 -10.98 8.12
C THR A 299 -12.41 -11.28 9.56
N ALA A 300 -11.14 -11.04 9.92
CA ALA A 300 -10.60 -11.23 11.26
C ALA A 300 -10.64 -9.92 12.07
N ASP A 301 -10.28 -8.78 11.48
CA ASP A 301 -10.33 -7.45 12.10
C ASP A 301 -11.05 -6.44 11.20
N ALA A 302 -12.35 -6.23 11.47
CA ALA A 302 -13.16 -5.25 10.76
C ALA A 302 -12.72 -3.79 10.93
N ASN A 303 -11.78 -3.50 11.84
CA ASN A 303 -11.23 -2.18 12.11
C ASN A 303 -9.77 -2.03 11.67
N ALA A 304 -9.24 -2.98 10.90
CA ALA A 304 -7.85 -2.99 10.47
C ALA A 304 -7.44 -1.65 9.83
N VAL A 305 -6.24 -1.20 10.19
CA VAL A 305 -5.60 0.00 9.65
C VAL A 305 -4.44 -0.49 8.79
N PHE A 306 -4.61 -0.39 7.48
CA PHE A 306 -3.54 -0.69 6.53
C PHE A 306 -2.67 0.56 6.38
N GLY A 307 -1.35 0.39 6.54
CA GLY A 307 -0.37 1.42 6.22
C GLY A 307 -0.45 1.87 4.76
N PRO A 308 0.04 3.07 4.42
CA PRO A 308 0.19 3.47 3.03
C PRO A 308 1.11 2.51 2.29
N MET A 309 0.76 2.14 1.07
CA MET A 309 1.53 1.18 0.28
C MET A 309 1.40 1.49 -1.21
N ASP A 310 2.54 1.71 -1.87
CA ASP A 310 2.58 1.82 -3.33
C ASP A 310 2.88 0.44 -3.94
N ALA A 311 2.22 0.12 -5.05
CA ALA A 311 2.63 -0.96 -5.95
C ALA A 311 3.24 -0.34 -7.21
N PHE A 312 4.53 -0.58 -7.41
CA PHE A 312 5.29 -0.11 -8.55
C PHE A 312 5.29 -1.14 -9.65
N TRP A 313 4.65 -0.80 -10.76
CA TRP A 313 4.59 -1.64 -11.95
C TRP A 313 4.81 -0.77 -13.18
N SER A 314 5.52 -1.30 -14.17
CA SER A 314 5.68 -0.64 -15.46
C SER A 314 5.86 -1.69 -16.54
N VAL A 315 5.41 -1.39 -17.75
CA VAL A 315 5.70 -2.22 -18.93
C VAL A 315 7.21 -2.30 -19.25
N ASN A 316 8.02 -1.46 -18.60
CA ASN A 316 9.48 -1.42 -18.72
C ASN A 316 10.19 -2.00 -17.49
N ASN A 317 9.46 -2.63 -16.56
CA ASN A 317 10.10 -3.36 -15.47
C ASN A 317 10.61 -4.70 -16.01
N THR A 318 11.94 -4.82 -16.13
CA THR A 318 12.64 -5.96 -16.73
C THR A 318 13.43 -6.74 -15.69
N LEU A 319 13.54 -8.06 -15.87
CA LEU A 319 14.32 -8.94 -15.01
C LEU A 319 15.83 -8.77 -15.27
N THR A 320 16.57 -8.14 -14.36
CA THR A 320 18.03 -7.87 -14.49
C THR A 320 18.73 -7.81 -13.13
N SER A 321 19.99 -8.26 -13.10
CA SER A 321 20.91 -8.12 -11.96
C SER A 321 22.30 -7.68 -12.49
N PRO A 322 22.92 -6.58 -12.00
CA PRO A 322 22.48 -5.73 -10.88
C PRO A 322 21.20 -4.94 -11.20
N SER A 323 20.45 -4.60 -10.16
CA SER A 323 19.18 -3.87 -10.29
C SER A 323 19.35 -2.36 -10.20
N ASP A 324 18.48 -1.64 -10.91
CA ASP A 324 18.25 -0.20 -10.84
C ASP A 324 16.74 0.05 -10.91
N ILE A 325 16.13 0.21 -9.73
CA ILE A 325 14.69 0.41 -9.56
C ILE A 325 14.19 1.63 -10.34
N ASP A 326 15.00 2.70 -10.37
CA ASP A 326 14.62 3.92 -11.08
C ASP A 326 14.67 3.71 -12.59
N ALA A 327 15.49 2.78 -13.11
CA ALA A 327 15.50 2.36 -14.51
C ALA A 327 14.44 1.31 -14.87
N GLY A 328 13.85 0.63 -13.87
CA GLY A 328 12.97 -0.52 -14.07
C GLY A 328 13.71 -1.86 -14.14
N GLU A 329 14.99 -1.89 -13.77
CA GLU A 329 15.80 -3.12 -13.73
C GLU A 329 15.60 -3.80 -12.37
N LEU A 330 14.80 -4.87 -12.32
CA LEU A 330 14.44 -5.56 -11.08
C LEU A 330 15.06 -6.97 -11.05
N PRO A 331 15.51 -7.47 -9.89
CA PRO A 331 16.09 -8.82 -9.79
C PRO A 331 15.03 -9.92 -9.76
N SER A 332 13.78 -9.55 -9.43
CA SER A 332 12.54 -10.34 -9.38
C SER A 332 11.40 -9.34 -9.15
N SER A 333 10.16 -9.82 -9.08
CA SER A 333 9.14 -9.16 -8.27
C SER A 333 9.48 -9.31 -6.78
N PHE A 334 9.25 -8.27 -5.98
CA PHE A 334 9.59 -8.27 -4.55
C PHE A 334 8.84 -7.19 -3.75
N TYR A 335 8.68 -7.43 -2.46
CA TYR A 335 8.34 -6.43 -1.44
C TYR A 335 9.59 -5.74 -0.86
N ARG A 336 9.48 -4.44 -0.61
CA ARG A 336 10.55 -3.62 -0.01
C ARG A 336 10.05 -2.92 1.26
N GLY A 337 10.51 -3.39 2.43
CA GLY A 337 10.04 -2.94 3.73
C GLY A 337 10.53 -1.57 4.24
N ASP A 338 11.57 -0.96 3.65
CA ASP A 338 11.97 0.40 4.06
C ASP A 338 11.03 1.50 3.55
N ILE A 339 10.14 1.18 2.59
CA ILE A 339 9.14 2.08 2.01
C ILE A 339 7.75 1.44 1.90
N ASP A 340 7.53 0.28 2.51
CA ASP A 340 6.26 -0.46 2.50
C ASP A 340 5.67 -0.59 1.08
N SER A 341 6.43 -1.07 0.09
CA SER A 341 6.00 -1.06 -1.32
C SER A 341 6.36 -2.32 -2.10
N LEU A 342 5.53 -2.65 -3.09
CA LEU A 342 5.74 -3.76 -4.01
C LEU A 342 6.44 -3.27 -5.28
N PHE A 343 7.31 -4.09 -5.85
CA PHE A 343 7.88 -3.91 -7.18
C PHE A 343 7.56 -5.14 -8.02
N LEU A 344 6.89 -4.93 -9.15
CA LEU A 344 6.37 -6.00 -9.99
C LEU A 344 6.93 -5.91 -11.42
N LEU A 345 7.31 -7.06 -11.98
CA LEU A 345 7.76 -7.17 -13.36
C LEU A 345 6.62 -6.88 -14.36
N GLY A 346 6.99 -6.40 -15.54
CA GLY A 346 6.03 -6.06 -16.58
C GLY A 346 6.56 -6.22 -18.01
N ASP A 347 7.73 -6.82 -18.20
CA ASP A 347 8.30 -7.07 -19.53
C ASP A 347 7.55 -8.18 -20.27
N ALA A 348 6.81 -7.79 -21.32
CA ALA A 348 5.99 -8.72 -22.09
C ALA A 348 6.76 -9.88 -22.73
N ASP A 349 8.06 -9.71 -22.99
CA ASP A 349 8.90 -10.71 -23.65
C ASP A 349 9.62 -11.64 -22.66
N VAL A 350 9.57 -11.34 -21.36
CA VAL A 350 10.23 -12.10 -20.30
C VAL A 350 9.22 -12.62 -19.29
N ASP A 351 8.54 -11.70 -18.61
CA ASP A 351 7.68 -12.02 -17.46
C ASP A 351 6.71 -10.87 -17.13
N THR A 352 5.46 -11.20 -16.84
CA THR A 352 4.37 -10.22 -16.67
C THR A 352 3.49 -10.54 -15.49
N GLU A 353 3.59 -9.74 -14.43
CA GLU A 353 2.95 -10.06 -13.15
C GLU A 353 1.54 -9.52 -13.01
N GLU A 354 1.09 -8.70 -13.95
CA GLU A 354 -0.15 -7.97 -13.77
C GLU A 354 -1.40 -8.86 -13.69
N PHE A 355 -1.32 -10.11 -14.18
CA PHE A 355 -2.42 -11.08 -14.14
C PHE A 355 -2.07 -12.31 -13.31
N ASP A 356 -0.88 -12.33 -12.71
CA ASP A 356 -0.46 -13.34 -11.76
C ASP A 356 -0.86 -12.87 -10.36
N ASP A 357 -2.18 -12.99 -10.10
CA ASP A 357 -2.82 -12.57 -8.84
C ASP A 357 -2.06 -13.14 -7.63
N HIS A 358 -1.55 -14.38 -7.73
CA HIS A 358 -0.78 -15.05 -6.67
C HIS A 358 0.59 -14.42 -6.41
N VAL A 359 1.31 -13.96 -7.43
CA VAL A 359 2.63 -13.31 -7.23
C VAL A 359 2.43 -11.94 -6.59
N SER A 360 1.49 -11.13 -7.12
CA SER A 360 1.15 -9.85 -6.50
C SER A 360 0.71 -9.99 -5.04
N MET A 361 -0.03 -11.07 -4.73
CA MET A 361 -0.49 -11.36 -3.37
C MET A 361 0.62 -11.94 -2.47
N HIS A 362 1.58 -12.69 -3.03
CA HIS A 362 2.77 -13.17 -2.32
C HIS A 362 3.56 -11.97 -1.78
N GLU A 363 3.85 -11.00 -2.64
CA GLU A 363 4.55 -9.77 -2.22
C GLU A 363 3.73 -8.95 -1.22
N TRP A 364 2.40 -8.93 -1.38
CA TRP A 364 1.52 -8.33 -0.38
C TRP A 364 1.55 -9.09 0.97
N GLY A 365 1.82 -10.40 0.95
CA GLY A 365 2.01 -11.21 2.14
C GLY A 365 3.24 -10.83 2.96
N HIS A 366 4.31 -10.41 2.30
CA HIS A 366 5.47 -9.81 2.97
C HIS A 366 5.15 -8.44 3.55
N TYR A 367 4.39 -7.60 2.83
CA TYR A 367 3.83 -6.36 3.41
C TYR A 367 2.99 -6.63 4.66
N PHE A 368 2.15 -7.68 4.64
CA PHE A 368 1.40 -8.08 5.83
C PHE A 368 2.34 -8.44 6.99
N GLU A 369 3.35 -9.27 6.73
CA GLU A 369 4.29 -9.73 7.76
C GLU A 369 5.03 -8.55 8.41
N ASP A 370 5.45 -7.57 7.61
CA ASP A 370 6.18 -6.38 8.06
C ASP A 370 5.27 -5.38 8.82
N VAL A 371 4.06 -5.11 8.32
CA VAL A 371 3.19 -4.05 8.84
C VAL A 371 2.25 -4.51 9.96
N PHE A 372 1.72 -5.73 9.88
CA PHE A 372 0.77 -6.27 10.86
C PHE A 372 1.44 -7.19 11.88
N SER A 373 2.62 -7.73 11.57
CA SER A 373 3.31 -8.72 12.39
C SER A 373 4.76 -8.32 12.65
N ARG A 374 5.69 -9.25 12.48
CA ARG A 374 7.13 -9.05 12.47
C ARG A 374 7.73 -10.04 11.47
N SER A 375 8.61 -9.58 10.60
CA SER A 375 9.45 -10.45 9.78
C SER A 375 10.86 -10.49 10.35
N ASP A 376 11.38 -11.68 10.64
CA ASP A 376 12.82 -11.91 10.86
C ASP A 376 13.48 -12.54 9.62
N SER A 377 12.78 -12.59 8.46
CA SER A 377 13.32 -13.16 7.23
C SER A 377 14.57 -12.40 6.76
N ILE A 378 15.58 -13.15 6.35
CA ILE A 378 16.83 -12.60 5.79
C ILE A 378 16.77 -12.39 4.27
N GLY A 379 15.69 -12.86 3.61
CA GLY A 379 15.53 -12.81 2.17
C GLY A 379 16.62 -13.55 1.38
N GLY A 380 16.82 -13.11 0.14
CA GLY A 380 17.89 -13.58 -0.75
C GLY A 380 17.45 -14.67 -1.73
N PRO A 381 18.29 -14.99 -2.73
CA PRO A 381 17.95 -15.94 -3.78
C PRO A 381 17.63 -17.32 -3.22
N HIS A 382 16.55 -17.94 -3.68
CA HIS A 382 16.18 -19.31 -3.33
C HIS A 382 15.23 -19.89 -4.38
N ALA A 383 14.87 -21.16 -4.21
CA ALA A 383 13.89 -21.83 -5.05
C ALA A 383 13.07 -22.82 -4.22
N ILE A 384 11.85 -23.08 -4.70
CA ILE A 384 10.90 -23.97 -4.04
C ILE A 384 11.49 -25.36 -3.78
N GLY A 385 11.31 -25.82 -2.54
CA GLY A 385 11.79 -27.11 -2.04
C GLY A 385 13.28 -27.15 -1.67
N GLN A 386 13.98 -26.02 -1.72
CA GLN A 386 15.31 -25.89 -1.11
C GLN A 386 15.22 -25.97 0.43
N ARG A 387 16.35 -26.25 1.06
CA ARG A 387 16.50 -26.15 2.51
C ARG A 387 17.07 -24.77 2.83
N ILE A 388 16.22 -23.90 3.36
CA ILE A 388 16.57 -22.52 3.62
C ILE A 388 16.57 -22.22 5.12
N ASP A 389 17.08 -21.05 5.49
CA ASP A 389 17.03 -20.55 6.88
C ASP A 389 15.58 -20.59 7.41
N ALA A 390 15.40 -20.91 8.70
CA ALA A 390 14.07 -21.10 9.29
C ALA A 390 13.19 -19.84 9.20
N ARG A 391 13.82 -18.66 9.25
CA ARG A 391 13.15 -17.36 9.20
C ARG A 391 12.69 -17.08 7.77
N LEU A 392 13.54 -17.38 6.80
CA LEU A 392 13.22 -17.27 5.37
C LEU A 392 12.10 -18.23 4.99
N ALA A 393 12.20 -19.51 5.37
CA ALA A 393 11.15 -20.51 5.13
C ALA A 393 9.79 -20.09 5.70
N PHE A 394 9.79 -19.46 6.88
CA PHE A 394 8.56 -18.96 7.47
C PHE A 394 7.98 -17.79 6.66
N GLY A 395 8.78 -16.78 6.33
CA GLY A 395 8.32 -15.60 5.59
C GLY A 395 7.78 -15.93 4.19
N GLU A 396 8.51 -16.73 3.42
CA GLU A 396 8.10 -17.15 2.06
C GLU A 396 6.89 -18.08 2.08
N GLY A 397 6.87 -19.01 3.04
CA GLY A 397 5.73 -19.90 3.22
C GLY A 397 4.48 -19.19 3.70
N TRP A 398 4.63 -18.18 4.57
CA TRP A 398 3.54 -17.29 4.98
C TRP A 398 2.96 -16.54 3.78
N ALA A 399 3.81 -15.89 2.99
CA ALA A 399 3.40 -15.14 1.80
C ALA A 399 2.63 -16.02 0.80
N THR A 400 3.15 -17.22 0.53
CA THR A 400 2.51 -18.21 -0.35
C THR A 400 1.15 -18.66 0.18
N ALA A 401 1.05 -19.01 1.46
CA ALA A 401 -0.21 -19.44 2.06
C ALA A 401 -1.24 -18.32 2.11
N LEU A 402 -0.83 -17.10 2.48
CA LEU A 402 -1.73 -15.95 2.50
C LEU A 402 -2.27 -15.67 1.10
N ALA A 403 -1.46 -15.86 0.06
CA ALA A 403 -1.92 -15.74 -1.31
C ALA A 403 -3.04 -16.71 -1.64
N ALA A 404 -2.85 -17.99 -1.31
CA ALA A 404 -3.86 -19.01 -1.51
C ALA A 404 -5.15 -18.74 -0.69
N MET A 405 -5.01 -18.33 0.58
CA MET A 405 -6.15 -17.99 1.45
C MET A 405 -6.94 -16.77 0.95
N ALA A 406 -6.25 -15.72 0.50
CA ALA A 406 -6.88 -14.46 0.10
C ALA A 406 -7.60 -14.57 -1.25
N LEU A 407 -7.09 -15.42 -2.14
CA LEU A 407 -7.66 -15.68 -3.46
C LEU A 407 -8.66 -16.83 -3.46
N ASP A 408 -8.75 -17.61 -2.38
CA ASP A 408 -9.52 -18.86 -2.30
C ASP A 408 -9.15 -19.81 -3.46
N ASP A 409 -7.83 -19.90 -3.72
CA ASP A 409 -7.25 -20.67 -4.82
C ASP A 409 -5.89 -21.26 -4.42
N PRO A 410 -5.80 -22.59 -4.19
CA PRO A 410 -4.55 -23.24 -3.79
C PRO A 410 -3.52 -23.30 -4.92
N GLN A 411 -3.94 -23.13 -6.18
CA GLN A 411 -3.05 -23.19 -7.33
C GLN A 411 -2.34 -21.86 -7.52
N TYR A 412 -1.14 -21.74 -6.93
CA TYR A 412 -0.24 -20.64 -7.23
C TYR A 412 0.18 -20.72 -8.69
N CYS A 413 0.02 -19.62 -9.43
CA CYS A 413 0.51 -19.47 -10.80
C CYS A 413 1.39 -18.24 -10.93
N ASP A 414 2.53 -18.46 -11.57
CA ASP A 414 3.47 -17.45 -12.07
C ASP A 414 3.63 -17.74 -13.57
N THR A 415 3.20 -16.80 -14.42
CA THR A 415 3.22 -16.99 -15.87
C THR A 415 4.33 -16.19 -16.52
N GLY A 416 5.16 -16.86 -17.31
CA GLY A 416 6.20 -16.16 -18.06
C GLY A 416 5.67 -15.37 -19.25
N ALA A 417 6.59 -14.93 -20.11
CA ALA A 417 6.37 -14.12 -21.31
C ALA A 417 4.99 -14.24 -21.98
N ALA A 418 4.35 -13.10 -22.21
CA ALA A 418 2.98 -13.01 -22.68
C ALA A 418 2.78 -13.68 -24.04
N GLY A 419 1.75 -14.52 -24.15
CA GLY A 419 1.41 -15.26 -25.37
C GLY A 419 2.26 -16.50 -25.63
N THR A 420 3.16 -16.83 -24.71
CA THR A 420 3.89 -18.11 -24.71
C THR A 420 3.19 -19.15 -23.83
N SER A 421 3.66 -20.39 -23.90
CA SER A 421 3.31 -21.46 -22.96
C SER A 421 4.44 -21.62 -21.95
N SER A 422 4.78 -20.55 -21.25
CA SER A 422 5.81 -20.52 -20.22
C SER A 422 5.16 -20.13 -18.90
N GLY A 423 5.61 -20.74 -17.82
CA GLY A 423 5.13 -20.44 -16.48
C GLY A 423 5.44 -21.59 -15.53
N PHE A 424 5.16 -21.31 -14.28
CA PHE A 424 5.40 -22.16 -13.13
C PHE A 424 4.13 -22.22 -12.28
N GLY A 425 3.90 -23.38 -11.67
CA GLY A 425 2.75 -23.56 -10.80
C GLY A 425 3.03 -24.55 -9.69
N ILE A 426 2.53 -24.22 -8.51
CA ILE A 426 2.53 -25.09 -7.33
C ILE A 426 1.12 -25.17 -6.76
N ASP A 427 0.86 -26.26 -6.08
CA ASP A 427 -0.41 -26.50 -5.42
C ASP A 427 -0.14 -26.44 -3.92
N THR A 428 -0.64 -25.39 -3.27
CA THR A 428 -0.36 -25.12 -1.86
C THR A 428 -0.92 -26.24 -0.96
N GLU A 429 -1.96 -26.94 -1.40
CA GLU A 429 -2.62 -28.02 -0.66
C GLU A 429 -1.81 -29.33 -0.72
N PHE A 430 -1.34 -29.73 -1.90
CA PHE A 430 -0.80 -31.08 -2.11
C PHE A 430 0.70 -31.14 -2.38
N ASN A 431 1.30 -30.07 -2.92
CA ASN A 431 2.66 -30.12 -3.45
C ASN A 431 3.69 -29.71 -2.39
N ASN A 432 4.08 -30.68 -1.56
CA ASN A 432 5.28 -30.53 -0.75
C ASN A 432 6.54 -30.81 -1.59
N SER A 433 7.03 -29.78 -2.26
CA SER A 433 8.27 -29.83 -3.03
C SER A 433 9.48 -29.93 -2.10
N GLY A 434 10.41 -30.84 -2.37
CA GLY A 434 11.64 -30.97 -1.60
C GLY A 434 11.49 -31.76 -0.31
N ALA A 435 12.36 -31.47 0.67
CA ALA A 435 12.34 -32.15 1.96
C ALA A 435 11.42 -31.42 2.93
N GLN A 436 10.42 -32.13 3.46
CA GLN A 436 9.45 -31.52 4.39
C GLN A 436 10.10 -31.21 5.74
N GLY A 437 9.80 -30.04 6.29
CA GLY A 437 10.31 -29.56 7.56
C GLY A 437 10.21 -28.05 7.71
N TRP A 438 10.48 -27.56 8.91
CA TRP A 438 10.47 -26.14 9.27
C TRP A 438 11.44 -25.24 8.46
N PHE A 439 12.35 -25.84 7.68
CA PHE A 439 13.33 -25.17 6.81
C PHE A 439 12.90 -25.12 5.34
N ASN A 440 11.66 -25.52 5.04
CA ASN A 440 11.10 -25.53 3.69
C ASN A 440 9.86 -24.64 3.66
N GLU A 441 9.86 -23.63 2.81
CA GLU A 441 8.73 -22.70 2.65
C GLU A 441 7.44 -23.41 2.28
N MET A 442 7.48 -24.47 1.47
CA MET A 442 6.28 -25.23 1.12
C MET A 442 5.71 -26.00 2.29
N SER A 443 6.54 -26.47 3.23
CA SER A 443 6.03 -27.05 4.46
C SER A 443 5.29 -26.04 5.31
N VAL A 444 5.77 -24.79 5.37
CA VAL A 444 5.07 -23.71 6.07
C VAL A 444 3.79 -23.32 5.33
N ALA A 445 3.85 -23.19 4.00
CA ALA A 445 2.72 -22.78 3.18
C ALA A 445 1.55 -23.79 3.27
N THR A 446 1.85 -25.07 3.02
CA THR A 446 0.88 -26.16 3.11
C THR A 446 0.36 -26.31 4.55
N PHE A 447 1.21 -26.18 5.58
CA PHE A 447 0.71 -26.19 6.95
C PHE A 447 -0.32 -25.09 7.21
N LEU A 448 -0.04 -23.85 6.82
CA LEU A 448 -0.92 -22.71 7.08
C LEU A 448 -2.22 -22.78 6.27
N TYR A 449 -2.14 -23.20 5.00
CA TYR A 449 -3.30 -23.31 4.13
C TYR A 449 -4.29 -24.36 4.66
N ASP A 450 -3.82 -25.56 5.02
CA ASP A 450 -4.65 -26.62 5.61
C ASP A 450 -5.27 -26.26 6.97
N LEU A 451 -4.74 -25.27 7.67
CA LEU A 451 -5.39 -24.77 8.89
C LEU A 451 -6.61 -23.90 8.58
N TRP A 452 -6.58 -23.23 7.42
CA TRP A 452 -7.58 -22.27 7.00
C TRP A 452 -8.66 -22.86 6.12
N ASP A 453 -8.28 -23.71 5.18
CA ASP A 453 -9.18 -24.24 4.17
C ASP A 453 -10.29 -25.07 4.84
N THR A 454 -11.39 -25.30 4.12
CA THR A 454 -12.55 -26.02 4.67
C THR A 454 -12.92 -27.25 3.84
N ASN A 455 -12.15 -27.51 2.79
CA ASN A 455 -12.43 -28.58 1.84
C ASN A 455 -11.78 -29.85 2.33
N ILE A 456 -12.55 -30.66 3.07
CA ILE A 456 -12.09 -31.99 3.50
C ILE A 456 -11.81 -32.88 2.28
N ASP A 457 -10.57 -32.91 1.82
CA ASP A 457 -10.12 -33.64 0.63
C ASP A 457 -9.22 -34.84 0.95
N GLY A 458 -9.00 -35.08 2.25
CA GLY A 458 -8.26 -36.23 2.79
C GLY A 458 -6.87 -35.88 3.29
N THR A 459 -6.44 -34.63 3.15
CA THR A 459 -5.17 -34.07 3.63
C THR A 459 -5.39 -33.32 4.94
N ASP A 460 -6.48 -32.57 5.04
CA ASP A 460 -7.07 -32.01 6.25
C ASP A 460 -8.42 -32.72 6.61
N THR A 461 -8.95 -32.48 7.81
CA THR A 461 -10.24 -33.09 8.24
C THR A 461 -11.14 -32.12 9.00
N ASP A 462 -10.67 -30.90 9.23
CA ASP A 462 -11.30 -29.84 10.04
C ASP A 462 -10.61 -28.51 9.70
N SER A 463 -11.12 -27.39 10.19
CA SER A 463 -10.53 -26.07 9.94
C SER A 463 -10.55 -25.23 11.21
N ILE A 464 -9.51 -24.44 11.43
CA ILE A 464 -9.51 -23.40 12.48
C ILE A 464 -9.88 -22.02 11.92
N GLY A 465 -9.92 -21.88 10.59
CA GLY A 465 -10.22 -20.63 9.89
C GLY A 465 -9.14 -19.56 10.06
N PHE A 466 -9.36 -18.39 9.45
CA PHE A 466 -8.35 -17.32 9.41
C PHE A 466 -8.13 -16.60 10.75
N GLY A 467 -9.16 -16.50 11.60
CA GLY A 467 -9.11 -15.71 12.83
C GLY A 467 -7.95 -16.09 13.77
N PRO A 468 -7.83 -17.34 14.21
CA PRO A 468 -6.71 -17.76 15.06
C PRO A 468 -5.32 -17.61 14.41
N ILE A 469 -5.22 -17.80 13.09
CA ILE A 469 -3.97 -17.60 12.32
C ILE A 469 -3.59 -16.11 12.38
N PHE A 470 -4.53 -15.22 12.07
CA PHE A 470 -4.36 -13.77 12.13
C PHE A 470 -4.02 -13.28 13.54
N ASP A 471 -4.73 -13.75 14.56
CA ASP A 471 -4.49 -13.39 15.96
C ASP A 471 -3.08 -13.81 16.40
N THR A 472 -2.58 -14.96 15.91
CA THR A 472 -1.22 -15.43 16.18
C THR A 472 -0.19 -14.50 15.54
N MET A 473 -0.33 -14.20 14.25
CA MET A 473 0.59 -13.32 13.51
C MET A 473 0.65 -11.94 14.13
N THR A 474 -0.50 -11.32 14.39
CA THR A 474 -0.55 -9.91 14.84
C THR A 474 -0.30 -9.73 16.34
N GLY A 475 -0.50 -10.77 17.14
CA GLY A 475 -0.31 -10.74 18.59
C GLY A 475 1.01 -11.34 19.06
N PRO A 476 1.04 -12.61 19.48
CA PRO A 476 2.22 -13.21 20.10
C PRO A 476 3.39 -13.39 19.11
N GLN A 477 3.16 -13.67 17.83
CA GLN A 477 4.26 -13.81 16.86
C GLN A 477 5.00 -12.48 16.63
N SER A 478 4.28 -11.34 16.56
CA SER A 478 4.90 -10.02 16.37
C SER A 478 5.82 -9.59 17.52
N SER A 479 5.65 -10.20 18.71
CA SER A 479 6.37 -9.86 19.94
C SER A 479 7.14 -11.02 20.57
N THR A 480 7.25 -12.16 19.88
CA THR A 480 7.89 -13.37 20.41
C THR A 480 9.38 -13.17 20.71
N GLU A 481 9.90 -13.83 21.74
CA GLU A 481 11.32 -13.72 22.12
C GLU A 481 12.26 -14.44 21.14
N ALA A 482 11.78 -15.52 20.51
CA ALA A 482 12.50 -16.25 19.47
C ALA A 482 12.43 -15.50 18.12
N PHE A 483 13.23 -15.90 17.13
CA PHE A 483 12.98 -15.49 15.74
C PHE A 483 11.66 -16.07 15.22
N THR A 484 11.02 -15.37 14.28
CA THR A 484 9.79 -15.81 13.60
C THR A 484 10.06 -17.05 12.78
N THR A 485 9.56 -18.18 13.26
CA THR A 485 9.70 -19.50 12.63
C THR A 485 8.39 -20.28 12.77
N LEU A 486 8.30 -21.43 12.11
CA LEU A 486 7.17 -22.34 12.31
C LEU A 486 6.98 -22.73 13.79
N PHE A 487 8.05 -22.85 14.57
CA PHE A 487 7.99 -23.21 15.99
C PHE A 487 7.40 -22.10 16.87
N SER A 488 7.84 -20.85 16.67
CA SER A 488 7.30 -19.71 17.43
C SER A 488 5.81 -19.53 17.12
N PHE A 489 5.43 -19.62 15.84
CA PHE A 489 4.05 -19.51 15.40
C PHE A 489 3.18 -20.64 15.94
N ALA A 490 3.57 -21.90 15.71
CA ALA A 490 2.76 -23.06 16.07
C ALA A 490 2.55 -23.21 17.59
N THR A 491 3.56 -22.85 18.38
CA THR A 491 3.47 -22.84 19.85
C THR A 491 2.40 -21.86 20.33
N GLU A 492 2.45 -20.64 19.83
CA GLU A 492 1.55 -19.57 20.23
C GLU A 492 0.13 -19.82 19.72
N LEU A 493 -0.02 -20.25 18.47
CA LEU A 493 -1.29 -20.68 17.91
C LEU A 493 -1.94 -21.76 18.78
N ARG A 494 -1.22 -22.85 19.09
CA ARG A 494 -1.74 -23.94 19.95
C ARG A 494 -2.26 -23.43 21.29
N SER A 495 -1.60 -22.43 21.88
CA SER A 495 -1.95 -21.89 23.20
C SER A 495 -3.34 -21.25 23.23
N MET A 496 -3.83 -20.79 22.06
CA MET A 496 -5.11 -20.09 21.91
C MET A 496 -6.26 -21.02 21.50
N LEU A 497 -5.97 -22.27 21.15
CA LEU A 497 -6.94 -23.20 20.57
C LEU A 497 -7.59 -24.12 21.59
N SER A 498 -8.78 -24.62 21.26
CA SER A 498 -9.43 -25.70 22.02
C SER A 498 -8.69 -27.04 21.85
N MET A 499 -8.93 -28.01 22.74
CA MET A 499 -8.25 -29.31 22.70
C MET A 499 -8.44 -30.06 21.36
N SER A 500 -9.63 -29.98 20.74
CA SER A 500 -9.85 -30.62 19.44
C SER A 500 -9.07 -29.94 18.32
N GLN A 501 -9.04 -28.60 18.32
CA GLN A 501 -8.27 -27.82 17.35
C GLN A 501 -6.76 -28.01 17.54
N GLN A 502 -6.28 -28.14 18.78
CA GLN A 502 -4.87 -28.48 19.05
C GLN A 502 -4.48 -29.84 18.46
N MET A 503 -5.33 -30.88 18.62
CA MET A 503 -5.07 -32.18 18.01
C MET A 503 -5.06 -32.14 16.48
N PHE A 504 -5.90 -31.28 15.90
CA PHE A 504 -5.92 -31.04 14.46
C PHE A 504 -4.61 -30.36 14.00
N VAL A 505 -4.22 -29.25 14.63
CA VAL A 505 -2.93 -28.57 14.36
C VAL A 505 -1.75 -29.53 14.53
N ASP A 506 -1.74 -30.36 15.57
CA ASP A 506 -0.68 -31.36 15.81
C ASP A 506 -0.59 -32.39 14.68
N THR A 507 -1.73 -32.74 14.05
CA THR A 507 -1.77 -33.66 12.91
C THR A 507 -1.09 -33.03 11.70
N GLN A 508 -1.36 -31.76 11.42
CA GLN A 508 -0.73 -31.05 10.30
C GLN A 508 0.76 -30.80 10.55
N LEU A 509 1.15 -30.39 11.77
CA LEU A 509 2.56 -30.27 12.15
C LEU A 509 3.33 -31.59 12.00
N THR A 510 2.72 -32.71 12.41
CA THR A 510 3.34 -34.04 12.29
C THR A 510 3.55 -34.42 10.83
N ARG A 511 2.63 -34.05 9.92
CA ARG A 511 2.78 -34.27 8.48
C ARG A 511 3.99 -33.53 7.92
N GLU A 512 4.26 -32.34 8.45
CA GLU A 512 5.43 -31.52 8.10
C GLU A 512 6.70 -31.89 8.89
N ASN A 513 6.76 -33.09 9.47
CA ASN A 513 7.88 -33.63 10.25
C ASN A 513 8.28 -32.78 11.49
N ILE A 514 7.30 -32.09 12.11
CA ILE A 514 7.50 -31.34 13.34
C ILE A 514 7.17 -32.20 14.57
N ASP A 515 8.06 -32.21 15.57
CA ASP A 515 7.79 -32.91 16.84
C ASP A 515 6.85 -32.08 17.73
N THR A 516 5.63 -32.57 17.90
CA THR A 516 4.57 -31.92 18.69
C THR A 516 4.60 -32.31 20.17
N THR A 517 5.44 -33.27 20.58
CA THR A 517 5.49 -33.78 21.96
C THR A 517 5.97 -32.72 22.95
N ASN A 518 6.96 -31.92 22.54
CA ASN A 518 7.59 -30.86 23.31
C ASN A 518 7.70 -29.58 22.46
N LEU A 519 6.58 -29.16 21.88
CA LEU A 519 6.51 -27.93 21.07
C LEU A 519 6.68 -26.70 21.97
N ASP A 520 7.69 -25.89 21.67
CA ASP A 520 7.92 -24.57 22.27
C ASP A 520 8.52 -23.62 21.23
N ILE A 521 8.58 -22.32 21.57
CA ILE A 521 9.10 -21.27 20.67
C ILE A 521 10.60 -21.43 20.34
N TRP A 522 11.30 -22.33 21.04
CA TRP A 522 12.73 -22.56 20.93
C TRP A 522 13.08 -23.84 20.17
N ALA A 523 12.06 -24.57 19.69
CA ALA A 523 12.21 -25.88 19.10
C ALA A 523 12.95 -26.89 20.02
N SER A 524 12.85 -26.75 21.36
CA SER A 524 13.64 -27.57 22.29
C SER A 524 13.33 -29.06 22.18
N GLY A 525 12.10 -29.40 21.76
CA GLY A 525 11.65 -30.75 21.52
C GLY A 525 12.15 -31.37 20.23
N GLN A 526 12.64 -30.57 19.27
CA GLN A 526 12.94 -31.05 17.94
C GLN A 526 14.20 -31.92 17.95
N GLY A 527 14.00 -33.23 17.83
CA GLY A 527 15.07 -34.20 17.60
C GLY A 527 15.53 -34.25 16.14
N ALA A 528 16.61 -35.01 15.88
CA ALA A 528 17.14 -35.23 14.55
C ALA A 528 16.02 -35.55 13.54
N VAL A 529 15.95 -34.76 12.47
CA VAL A 529 14.87 -34.79 11.48
C VAL A 529 14.62 -36.22 11.02
N VAL A 530 13.40 -36.72 11.25
CA VAL A 530 13.01 -38.10 11.00
C VAL A 530 12.76 -38.28 9.50
N THR A 531 13.84 -38.39 8.73
CA THR A 531 13.99 -39.19 7.48
C THR A 531 15.30 -38.80 6.78
N SER A 532 16.11 -39.80 6.43
CA SER A 532 17.31 -39.66 5.60
C SER A 532 16.89 -39.17 4.20
N PRO A 533 17.26 -37.95 3.77
CA PRO A 533 18.60 -37.36 3.81
C PRO A 533 18.76 -36.08 4.67
N ASN A 534 17.90 -35.88 5.68
CA ASN A 534 17.77 -34.63 6.46
C ASN A 534 18.78 -34.45 7.62
N GLN A 535 20.02 -34.95 7.51
CA GLN A 535 21.06 -34.70 8.52
C GLN A 535 21.91 -33.50 8.11
N ALA A 536 21.34 -32.30 8.21
CA ALA A 536 22.15 -31.08 8.24
C ALA A 536 22.99 -31.12 9.52
N PRO A 537 24.33 -31.26 9.45
CA PRO A 537 25.17 -31.12 10.62
C PRO A 537 24.97 -29.74 11.24
N ASP A 538 25.13 -29.64 12.55
CA ASP A 538 25.23 -28.35 13.26
C ASP A 538 23.99 -27.43 13.20
N VAL A 539 22.82 -27.96 12.86
CA VAL A 539 21.55 -27.20 12.92
C VAL A 539 20.84 -27.34 14.28
N LEU A 540 20.84 -28.55 14.86
CA LEU A 540 20.10 -28.84 16.10
C LEU A 540 21.06 -28.96 17.30
N PRO A 541 20.66 -28.51 18.50
CA PRO A 541 19.41 -27.80 18.81
C PRO A 541 19.36 -26.44 18.09
N LEU A 542 18.16 -26.04 17.63
CA LEU A 542 17.97 -24.84 16.81
C LEU A 542 18.49 -23.60 17.53
N TYR A 543 18.13 -23.46 18.81
CA TYR A 543 18.71 -22.47 19.72
C TYR A 543 19.70 -23.13 20.68
N THR A 544 20.90 -22.56 20.77
CA THR A 544 21.89 -22.95 21.79
C THR A 544 21.95 -21.92 22.90
N ASP A 545 21.90 -22.37 24.16
CA ASP A 545 22.06 -21.48 25.33
C ASP A 545 23.48 -20.92 25.36
N LEU A 546 23.58 -19.59 25.45
CA LEU A 546 24.83 -18.84 25.53
C LEU A 546 25.10 -18.42 26.99
N PRO A 547 26.07 -19.04 27.68
CA PRO A 547 26.40 -18.67 29.05
C PRO A 547 26.98 -17.26 29.14
N LEU A 548 26.57 -16.52 30.17
CA LEU A 548 27.03 -15.14 30.42
C LEU A 548 28.11 -15.06 31.51
N ASP A 549 28.76 -16.18 31.83
CA ASP A 549 29.73 -16.32 32.92
C ASP A 549 31.18 -16.39 32.45
N GLY A 550 31.42 -16.09 31.16
CA GLY A 550 32.72 -16.21 30.52
C GLY A 550 33.13 -17.64 30.18
N SER A 551 32.23 -18.62 30.28
CA SER A 551 32.48 -19.94 29.71
C SER A 551 32.41 -19.93 28.19
N THR A 552 33.23 -20.76 27.58
CA THR A 552 33.33 -20.91 26.12
C THR A 552 32.44 -22.06 25.66
N ILE A 553 31.65 -21.81 24.62
CA ILE A 553 30.93 -22.84 23.87
C ILE A 553 31.54 -22.96 22.46
N ASN A 554 31.63 -24.18 21.95
CA ASN A 554 32.09 -24.42 20.57
C ASN A 554 30.89 -24.75 19.69
N LEU A 555 30.72 -24.00 18.61
CA LEU A 555 29.61 -24.12 17.67
C LEU A 555 30.13 -24.07 16.24
N CYS A 556 29.38 -24.63 15.30
CA CYS A 556 29.77 -24.61 13.89
C CYS A 556 28.61 -24.18 13.02
N THR A 557 28.91 -23.47 11.94
CA THR A 557 28.02 -23.23 10.79
C THR A 557 28.36 -24.25 9.69
N ASN A 558 27.44 -24.45 8.75
CA ASN A 558 27.64 -25.38 7.65
C ASN A 558 26.91 -24.91 6.37
N SER A 559 27.62 -24.91 5.25
CA SER A 559 27.13 -24.54 3.92
C SER A 559 26.96 -25.69 2.94
N ASP A 560 26.88 -26.93 3.43
CA ASP A 560 26.64 -28.11 2.59
C ASP A 560 25.41 -27.96 1.67
N TYR A 561 24.44 -27.12 2.04
CA TYR A 561 23.24 -26.82 1.24
C TYR A 561 23.34 -25.54 0.40
N ASP A 562 24.34 -24.71 0.62
CA ASP A 562 24.53 -23.43 -0.06
C ASP A 562 25.53 -23.51 -1.22
N THR A 563 25.22 -24.38 -2.18
CA THR A 563 26.06 -24.52 -3.38
C THR A 563 26.10 -23.25 -4.23
N GLY A 564 25.12 -22.35 -4.06
CA GLY A 564 25.01 -21.06 -4.76
C GLY A 564 25.78 -19.94 -4.07
N ARG A 565 26.11 -20.10 -2.78
CA ARG A 565 26.68 -19.06 -1.91
C ARG A 565 25.74 -17.88 -1.75
N ASP A 566 24.47 -18.18 -1.59
CA ASP A 566 23.40 -17.20 -1.41
C ASP A 566 23.36 -16.67 0.04
N GLY A 567 24.00 -17.37 0.99
CA GLY A 567 24.11 -16.98 2.40
C GLY A 567 22.81 -17.12 3.19
N ASN A 568 21.82 -17.84 2.66
CA ASN A 568 20.47 -17.95 3.24
C ASN A 568 19.95 -19.39 3.34
N LYS A 569 20.83 -20.39 3.22
CA LYS A 569 20.45 -21.79 3.29
C LYS A 569 20.45 -22.33 4.72
N LEU A 570 19.87 -23.51 4.89
CA LEU A 570 19.86 -24.21 6.16
C LEU A 570 21.29 -24.46 6.67
N ALA A 571 21.51 -24.12 7.95
CA ALA A 571 22.78 -24.27 8.69
C ALA A 571 23.84 -23.16 8.46
N GLU A 572 23.57 -22.16 7.61
CA GLU A 572 24.43 -20.98 7.49
C GLU A 572 24.50 -20.17 8.79
N TYR A 573 23.39 -20.15 9.53
CA TYR A 573 23.27 -19.44 10.81
C TYR A 573 23.15 -20.40 11.98
N ARG A 574 23.79 -20.04 13.11
CA ARG A 574 23.55 -20.64 14.42
C ARG A 574 22.78 -19.69 15.30
N TYR A 575 21.59 -20.12 15.74
CA TYR A 575 20.83 -19.34 16.69
C TYR A 575 21.26 -19.64 18.12
N LEU A 576 21.45 -18.56 18.86
CA LEU A 576 21.88 -18.52 20.24
C LEU A 576 20.81 -17.83 21.06
N ARG A 577 20.72 -18.13 22.35
CA ARG A 577 19.87 -17.37 23.27
C ARG A 577 20.51 -17.20 24.64
N PHE A 578 20.19 -16.10 25.31
CA PHE A 578 20.58 -15.86 26.69
C PHE A 578 19.57 -14.96 27.40
N THR A 579 19.58 -14.99 28.73
CA THR A 579 18.72 -14.13 29.55
C THR A 579 19.56 -13.32 30.53
N THR A 580 19.34 -12.02 30.55
CA THR A 580 19.93 -11.11 31.53
C THR A 580 18.90 -10.86 32.66
N THR A 581 19.33 -10.90 33.92
CA THR A 581 18.42 -10.70 35.08
C THR A 581 18.45 -9.28 35.63
N SER A 582 19.42 -8.48 35.20
CA SER A 582 19.59 -7.07 35.56
C SER A 582 20.33 -6.34 34.43
N PRO A 583 20.18 -5.00 34.31
CA PRO A 583 20.91 -4.22 33.32
C PRO A 583 22.42 -4.45 33.40
N ALA A 584 23.02 -4.90 32.31
CA ALA A 584 24.45 -5.21 32.22
C ALA A 584 24.99 -5.05 30.79
N SER A 585 26.29 -4.89 30.67
CA SER A 585 27.00 -4.90 29.39
C SER A 585 27.92 -6.12 29.33
N TYR A 586 28.12 -6.66 28.14
CA TYR A 586 28.88 -7.88 27.92
C TYR A 586 29.94 -7.66 26.85
N THR A 587 31.09 -8.31 27.03
CA THR A 587 32.06 -8.52 25.94
C THR A 587 31.76 -9.87 25.31
N VAL A 588 31.59 -9.88 24.00
CA VAL A 588 31.46 -11.09 23.19
C VAL A 588 32.78 -11.29 22.45
N THR A 589 33.26 -12.53 22.43
CA THR A 589 34.45 -12.95 21.69
C THR A 589 34.11 -14.21 20.93
N ILE A 590 34.40 -14.21 19.64
CA ILE A 590 34.20 -15.34 18.74
C ILE A 590 35.55 -15.61 18.07
N ASP A 591 36.12 -16.77 18.31
CA ASP A 591 37.40 -17.19 17.73
C ASP A 591 37.19 -18.38 16.80
N THR A 592 37.58 -18.26 15.54
CA THR A 592 37.50 -19.39 14.61
C THR A 592 38.50 -20.48 15.02
N THR A 593 37.97 -21.69 15.21
CA THR A 593 38.73 -22.89 15.62
C THR A 593 39.00 -23.83 14.46
N THR A 594 38.20 -23.77 13.39
CA THR A 594 38.49 -24.47 12.15
C THR A 594 39.65 -23.77 11.45
N ALA A 595 40.69 -24.54 11.11
CA ALA A 595 41.77 -24.01 10.29
C ALA A 595 41.26 -23.72 8.87
N THR A 596 41.30 -22.46 8.46
CA THR A 596 41.10 -21.99 7.09
C THR A 596 42.47 -21.97 6.39
N PRO A 597 42.76 -22.92 5.48
CA PRO A 597 44.02 -22.88 4.74
C PRO A 597 44.06 -21.60 3.91
N PRO A 598 45.17 -20.85 3.85
CA PRO A 598 45.30 -19.83 2.82
C PRO A 598 45.26 -20.54 1.47
N THR A 599 44.37 -20.17 0.55
CA THR A 599 44.47 -20.72 -0.80
C THR A 599 45.83 -20.34 -1.37
N SER A 600 46.39 -21.25 -2.16
CA SER A 600 47.57 -20.97 -2.96
C SER A 600 47.19 -20.18 -4.22
N ASP A 601 46.51 -19.03 -4.09
CA ASP A 601 46.21 -18.20 -5.24
C ASP A 601 47.48 -17.45 -5.71
N PRO A 602 47.87 -17.54 -7.00
CA PRO A 602 48.87 -16.65 -7.57
C PRO A 602 48.38 -15.20 -7.53
N GLN A 603 48.82 -14.45 -6.52
CA GLN A 603 48.62 -13.00 -6.34
C GLN A 603 48.46 -12.24 -7.68
N PRO A 604 47.26 -11.71 -8.00
CA PRO A 604 47.12 -10.80 -9.13
C PRO A 604 47.88 -9.50 -8.87
N ASP A 605 48.42 -8.91 -9.94
CA ASP A 605 49.11 -7.61 -9.95
C ASP A 605 48.19 -6.58 -10.64
N PRO A 606 47.65 -5.58 -9.93
CA PRO A 606 47.97 -5.16 -8.57
C PRO A 606 47.31 -6.05 -7.49
N PRO A 607 47.81 -6.03 -6.23
CA PRO A 607 47.23 -6.79 -5.12
C PRO A 607 45.75 -6.46 -4.95
N VAL A 608 44.89 -7.39 -5.35
CA VAL A 608 43.52 -7.48 -4.83
C VAL A 608 43.59 -8.36 -3.58
N ASP A 609 42.66 -8.19 -2.67
CA ASP A 609 42.63 -8.85 -1.38
C ASP A 609 42.35 -10.37 -1.53
N ILE A 610 43.41 -11.19 -1.62
CA ILE A 610 43.38 -12.65 -1.88
C ILE A 610 43.10 -13.50 -0.62
N ARG A 611 42.25 -13.02 0.29
CA ARG A 611 42.07 -13.65 1.61
C ARG A 611 40.96 -14.70 1.59
N ASP A 612 41.30 -15.99 1.67
CA ASP A 612 40.37 -17.05 2.10
C ASP A 612 40.36 -17.14 3.62
N GLN A 613 39.43 -16.42 4.23
CA GLN A 613 39.42 -16.20 5.67
C GLN A 613 38.03 -16.29 6.25
N SER A 614 37.99 -16.81 7.47
CA SER A 614 36.78 -16.82 8.27
C SER A 614 36.57 -15.43 8.87
N ASP A 615 35.35 -14.92 8.75
CA ASP A 615 34.89 -13.65 9.32
C ASP A 615 33.58 -13.92 10.09
N PRO A 616 33.68 -14.36 11.36
CA PRO A 616 32.49 -14.69 12.13
C PRO A 616 31.73 -13.43 12.55
N ASP A 617 30.55 -13.23 11.97
CA ASP A 617 29.67 -12.12 12.31
C ASP A 617 28.56 -12.57 13.26
N MET A 618 28.20 -11.69 14.21
CA MET A 618 27.10 -11.95 15.14
C MET A 618 26.24 -10.71 15.35
N PHE A 619 24.92 -10.89 15.20
CA PHE A 619 23.94 -9.89 15.59
C PHE A 619 23.16 -10.37 16.81
N ILE A 620 22.96 -9.50 17.79
CA ILE A 620 22.14 -9.75 18.98
C ILE A 620 20.84 -8.98 18.86
N TYR A 621 19.73 -9.68 19.09
CA TYR A 621 18.39 -9.18 18.94
C TYR A 621 17.60 -9.22 20.25
N SER A 622 16.68 -8.26 20.38
CA SER A 622 15.62 -8.25 21.39
C SER A 622 14.28 -8.12 20.66
N ALA A 623 13.50 -9.21 20.62
CA ALA A 623 12.22 -9.26 19.90
C ALA A 623 12.33 -8.76 18.44
N GLY A 624 13.29 -9.31 17.69
CA GLY A 624 13.58 -8.97 16.28
C GLY A 624 14.36 -7.67 16.06
N GLN A 625 14.57 -6.85 17.09
CA GLN A 625 15.34 -5.60 16.95
C GLN A 625 16.82 -5.82 17.27
N VAL A 626 17.72 -5.44 16.36
CA VAL A 626 19.18 -5.50 16.58
C VAL A 626 19.56 -4.54 17.72
N VAL A 627 20.20 -5.07 18.76
CA VAL A 627 20.66 -4.31 19.95
C VAL A 627 22.17 -4.29 20.11
N ALA A 628 22.89 -5.20 19.44
CA ALA A 628 24.35 -5.19 19.32
C ALA A 628 24.77 -6.00 18.08
N ALA A 629 25.96 -5.71 17.56
CA ALA A 629 26.53 -6.44 16.44
C ALA A 629 28.05 -6.47 16.54
N GLY A 630 28.64 -7.59 16.14
CA GLY A 630 30.05 -7.75 15.79
C GLY A 630 30.16 -8.02 14.29
N ILE A 631 30.86 -7.14 13.58
CA ILE A 631 30.99 -7.09 12.11
C ILE A 631 32.38 -6.56 11.69
N SER A 632 33.39 -6.82 12.52
CA SER A 632 34.76 -6.43 12.25
C SER A 632 35.35 -7.37 11.20
N GLY A 633 36.03 -6.84 10.19
CA GLY A 633 36.73 -7.69 9.21
C GLY A 633 38.06 -8.26 9.72
N ASP A 634 38.16 -8.52 11.03
CA ASP A 634 39.34 -9.07 11.69
C ASP A 634 39.40 -10.58 11.44
N GLU A 635 40.56 -11.05 10.96
CA GLU A 635 40.65 -12.42 10.46
C GLU A 635 40.45 -13.46 11.58
N ASN A 636 39.52 -14.40 11.38
CA ASN A 636 39.26 -15.53 12.27
C ASN A 636 38.83 -15.11 13.69
N ASN A 637 38.41 -13.87 13.89
CA ASN A 637 38.10 -13.34 15.21
C ASN A 637 37.10 -12.19 15.13
N GLU A 638 36.11 -12.21 16.03
CA GLU A 638 35.20 -11.09 16.24
C GLU A 638 35.13 -10.76 17.74
N VAL A 639 35.33 -9.49 18.07
CA VAL A 639 35.25 -9.00 19.46
C VAL A 639 34.50 -7.68 19.51
N PHE A 640 33.36 -7.71 20.18
CA PHE A 640 32.55 -6.52 20.40
C PHE A 640 32.01 -6.45 21.82
N THR A 641 31.55 -5.25 22.18
CA THR A 641 30.95 -4.97 23.47
C THR A 641 29.52 -4.50 23.27
N THR A 642 28.58 -5.12 23.96
CA THR A 642 27.18 -4.69 23.92
C THR A 642 27.02 -3.34 24.60
N GLY A 643 25.99 -2.58 24.20
CA GLY A 643 25.43 -1.55 25.08
C GLY A 643 24.96 -2.14 26.42
N THR A 644 24.40 -1.31 27.30
CA THR A 644 23.72 -1.84 28.50
C THR A 644 22.40 -2.49 28.09
N LEU A 645 22.36 -3.82 28.14
CA LEU A 645 21.18 -4.62 27.87
C LEU A 645 20.28 -4.64 29.11
N PRO A 646 19.01 -4.19 29.05
CA PRO A 646 18.03 -4.37 30.12
C PRO A 646 17.82 -5.85 30.48
N ALA A 647 17.18 -6.11 31.63
CA ALA A 647 16.74 -7.47 31.98
C ALA A 647 15.76 -8.00 30.93
N GLY A 648 16.03 -9.17 30.36
CA GLY A 648 15.22 -9.76 29.30
C GLY A 648 15.91 -10.95 28.63
N THR A 649 15.17 -11.61 27.74
CA THR A 649 15.70 -12.66 26.85
C THR A 649 16.18 -12.02 25.55
N TYR A 650 17.33 -12.49 25.08
CA TYR A 650 17.95 -12.07 23.82
C TYR A 650 18.26 -13.30 23.00
N VAL A 651 18.14 -13.16 21.68
CA VAL A 651 18.63 -14.15 20.72
C VAL A 651 19.79 -13.55 19.94
N ALA A 652 20.65 -14.39 19.41
CA ALA A 652 21.68 -13.95 18.48
C ALA A 652 21.74 -14.92 17.29
N ASP A 653 22.07 -14.41 16.13
CA ASP A 653 22.51 -15.23 15.02
C ASP A 653 24.03 -15.09 14.86
N LEU A 654 24.70 -16.23 14.67
CA LEU A 654 26.11 -16.32 14.36
C LEU A 654 26.21 -16.90 12.95
N HIS A 655 26.92 -16.22 12.07
CA HIS A 655 27.19 -16.70 10.73
C HIS A 655 28.62 -16.45 10.32
N GLU A 656 29.00 -17.02 9.19
CA GLU A 656 30.34 -16.96 8.64
C GLU A 656 30.30 -16.12 7.37
N TRP A 657 30.83 -14.89 7.44
CA TRP A 657 30.96 -13.99 6.30
C TRP A 657 32.23 -14.30 5.51
N ARG A 658 32.16 -15.32 4.67
CA ARG A 658 33.34 -15.85 3.97
C ARG A 658 33.96 -14.79 3.06
N TYR A 659 35.19 -14.37 3.36
CA TYR A 659 36.04 -13.80 2.33
C TYR A 659 36.61 -14.98 1.55
N GLU A 660 36.19 -15.10 0.29
CA GLU A 660 36.67 -16.10 -0.64
C GLU A 660 36.77 -15.44 -2.03
N ASP A 661 37.83 -15.74 -2.80
CA ASP A 661 38.00 -15.12 -4.12
C ASP A 661 36.91 -15.58 -5.11
N GLU A 662 36.31 -14.60 -5.80
CA GLU A 662 35.47 -14.88 -6.96
C GLU A 662 36.37 -15.27 -8.13
N ARG A 663 36.56 -16.59 -8.32
CA ARG A 663 37.16 -17.24 -9.51
C ARG A 663 37.55 -16.26 -10.63
N VAL A 664 38.81 -15.82 -10.64
CA VAL A 664 39.36 -15.20 -11.84
C VAL A 664 39.58 -16.32 -12.87
N ASP A 665 38.75 -16.28 -13.91
CA ASP A 665 38.84 -17.02 -15.19
C ASP A 665 38.14 -18.40 -15.27
N GLY A 666 37.07 -18.43 -16.08
CA GLY A 666 36.34 -19.64 -16.43
C GLY A 666 37.23 -20.70 -17.10
N GLY A 667 37.27 -21.90 -16.53
CA GLY A 667 37.71 -23.10 -17.26
C GLY A 667 38.22 -24.26 -16.42
N ASP A 668 38.86 -24.01 -15.28
CA ASP A 668 39.59 -25.06 -14.58
C ASP A 668 38.89 -25.40 -13.26
N GLY A 669 38.20 -26.55 -13.24
CA GLY A 669 37.38 -27.04 -12.13
C GLY A 669 38.12 -27.40 -10.83
N ALA A 670 38.89 -26.47 -10.27
CA ALA A 670 39.36 -26.54 -8.90
C ALA A 670 38.23 -26.07 -7.96
N SER A 671 37.87 -26.93 -7.00
CA SER A 671 37.02 -26.58 -5.88
C SER A 671 37.75 -25.60 -4.97
N SER A 672 37.02 -24.63 -4.40
CA SER A 672 37.50 -23.91 -3.22
C SER A 672 38.02 -24.90 -2.18
N ASP A 673 39.12 -24.58 -1.51
CA ASP A 673 39.59 -25.34 -0.34
C ASP A 673 39.09 -24.76 0.98
N PHE A 674 38.27 -23.70 0.94
CA PHE A 674 37.58 -23.17 2.11
C PHE A 674 36.62 -24.23 2.67
N PRO A 675 36.70 -24.58 3.96
CA PRO A 675 35.85 -25.62 4.53
C PRO A 675 34.37 -25.19 4.56
N GLU A 676 33.46 -26.07 4.10
CA GLU A 676 32.02 -25.82 4.20
C GLU A 676 31.52 -25.74 5.65
N ARG A 677 32.22 -26.40 6.57
CA ARG A 677 31.92 -26.42 8.00
C ARG A 677 32.96 -25.66 8.80
N ILE A 678 32.61 -24.48 9.29
CA ILE A 678 33.47 -23.63 10.12
C ILE A 678 32.98 -23.65 11.57
N CYS A 679 33.90 -23.73 12.52
CA CYS A 679 33.61 -23.81 13.95
C CYS A 679 34.26 -22.67 14.71
N PHE A 680 33.60 -22.21 15.76
CA PHE A 680 33.97 -21.04 16.56
C PHE A 680 33.89 -21.35 18.04
N ASP A 681 34.85 -20.84 18.80
CA ASP A 681 34.77 -20.71 20.25
C ASP A 681 34.11 -19.37 20.58
N VAL A 682 32.90 -19.42 21.14
CA VAL A 682 32.12 -18.23 21.51
C VAL A 682 32.16 -18.07 23.02
N THR A 683 32.52 -16.87 23.49
CA THR A 683 32.58 -16.53 24.91
C THR A 683 31.85 -15.22 25.17
N VAL A 684 31.00 -15.18 26.19
CA VAL A 684 30.33 -13.93 26.65
C VAL A 684 30.66 -13.68 28.11
N SER A 685 31.31 -12.55 28.37
CA SER A 685 31.76 -12.15 29.70
C SER A 685 31.10 -10.85 30.15
N PRO A 686 30.64 -10.74 31.40
CA PRO A 686 30.13 -9.48 31.93
C PRO A 686 31.28 -8.47 32.07
N LEU A 687 31.00 -7.21 31.74
CA LEU A 687 31.94 -6.10 31.90
C LEU A 687 32.12 -5.59 33.33
#